data_AF-A0A520IKZ1-F1
#
_entry.id   AF-A0A520IKZ1-F1
#
_cell.length_a   1.000
_cell.length_b   1.000
_cell.length_c   1.000
_cell.angle_alpha   90.00
_cell.angle_beta   90.00
_cell.angle_gamma   90.00
#
_symmetry.space_group_name_H-M   'P 1'
#
loop_
_entity.id
_entity.type
_entity.pdbx_description
1 polymer ?
#
loop_
_entity_poly.entity_id
_entity_poly.type
_entity_poly.pdbx_seq_one_letter_code
_entity_poly.pdbx_strand_id
1 'polypeptide(L)'
;MHKPVSTYRIQFHKDFRFKHFKKIVPYLSKLGVQTIYASPILEASPGSMHGYDTVNPHRINPELGTEKELKDIAVLLKKHGMGWIQDIVPNHMAYHQNNLWLMDVLKKGPKSNYEKYFDINWAKGEFEPVMTPFLDSDQDDVVERGDISIVKVDDGFGINYNGMLWPINEKSDRRIKKANSLTLLNKDKVMLKTILAEQFYRLCSWQETDQEINYRRFFTVNNLICMNMQHPEVFEDYHSYIFELLGQGIFQGLRIDHIDGLYDPGVYLKRLRDAVGEDTYIVVEKILEDGEELPRSWPIQGTTGYEFLATVNNLFTNVDAEAEFSKFYKKISPIKLSIAEQIYQKKRDFLENHMGGELKNLCTLFYELELGDVDVEEQPEQTALKNVLGEFLIHCPIYRFYGMHFPLHGSQKKELEQIFTKMKDLIGIDKPALQLLRQLLFKENVTDEQAFQDKITRFFKRCMQFSGPLMAKGVEDTLMYTYNRFVGNNEVGDSPEGFGISIATFHERMVERQKSWPLALSASATHDTKRGEDVRARLNVLTDESKGWIKLVKAAQKHNRNFKIGGQPDQNDEYLIYQTISGTLPMPGEQDDDYQVRISSYLEKALREAKRKTNWAAPTEHYEAAAQSFAVQVLEDVHPFHDKFTNFQEQLSEFGIINSLSQMVLKFTAPGIPDVYQGTELWDLSLVDPDNRRPVDYELRENWLTEFTESHAAWSSLWDTRNNGKIKLCLQSLLLKLRKTQDYTLASYIPLKVKGKYKKHILAFARVYQREWTVTVIPVQFAAIPGVSEIGFSAFDWEDTRVILPTEAPEDWTNLIGREVGKQKKGIFVRDIFTQLPLAVLTLKHSGTSRAAGILMHLTSLPSAFGIGDMGPEALSFVDFLSAGHQKYWQLLPLNPITSEQSFSPYSSYSSMAGNVMLISPEMLLEDGILKTEELRAYEVPADDVVDYTAVENRKSLLLKLAYGNFLAKGKQASLFQPYQDFIKMEDNWLDDFSLFAVLKDAYPGKEWIAWPEPLRNREAEALQKFRLERVDEIAEVKWLQFVFFKQW
;
A
#
# COMPACT_ATOMS: atom_id res chain seq x y z
N MET A 1 -10.25 -8.30 -11.51
CA MET A 1 -9.34 -7.66 -10.55
C MET A 1 -9.91 -7.74 -9.15
N HIS A 2 -9.17 -8.29 -8.19
CA HIS A 2 -9.54 -8.27 -6.78
C HIS A 2 -9.46 -6.84 -6.25
N LYS A 3 -10.55 -6.35 -5.65
CA LYS A 3 -10.63 -5.02 -5.06
C LYS A 3 -11.05 -5.17 -3.59
N PRO A 4 -10.12 -5.06 -2.63
CA PRO A 4 -10.46 -5.16 -1.22
C PRO A 4 -11.44 -4.04 -0.85
N VAL A 5 -12.48 -4.36 -0.08
CA VAL A 5 -13.45 -3.36 0.41
C VAL A 5 -13.01 -2.76 1.75
N SER A 6 -12.26 -3.54 2.52
CA SER A 6 -11.56 -3.16 3.74
C SER A 6 -10.40 -4.13 3.97
N THR A 7 -9.40 -3.68 4.72
CA THR A 7 -8.26 -4.49 5.14
C THR A 7 -8.13 -4.53 6.66
N TYR A 8 -7.62 -5.64 7.18
CA TYR A 8 -7.30 -5.82 8.60
C TYR A 8 -5.86 -6.34 8.72
N ARG A 9 -4.96 -5.53 9.29
CA ARG A 9 -3.53 -5.85 9.44
C ARG A 9 -3.30 -6.84 10.58
N ILE A 10 -2.62 -7.94 10.29
CA ILE A 10 -2.20 -8.97 11.25
C ILE A 10 -0.67 -9.01 11.35
N GLN A 11 -0.15 -8.96 12.56
CA GLN A 11 1.27 -9.13 12.89
C GLN A 11 1.53 -10.59 13.29
N PHE A 12 2.18 -11.35 12.42
CA PHE A 12 2.60 -12.71 12.69
C PHE A 12 3.97 -12.76 13.38
N HIS A 13 4.06 -13.53 14.45
CA HIS A 13 5.31 -13.84 15.16
C HIS A 13 5.15 -15.13 15.97
N LYS A 14 6.20 -15.53 16.70
CA LYS A 14 6.20 -16.78 17.48
C LYS A 14 5.05 -16.89 18.50
N ASP A 15 4.54 -15.78 19.04
CA ASP A 15 3.45 -15.77 20.01
C ASP A 15 2.06 -15.57 19.35
N PHE A 16 2.01 -15.05 18.11
CA PHE A 16 0.79 -14.98 17.29
C PHE A 16 1.01 -15.67 15.93
N ARG A 17 0.80 -16.99 15.91
CA ARG A 17 1.06 -17.91 14.79
C ARG A 17 -0.17 -18.14 13.91
N PHE A 18 0.01 -18.87 12.80
CA PHE A 18 -1.09 -19.33 11.94
C PHE A 18 -2.19 -20.06 12.70
N LYS A 19 -1.85 -20.92 13.67
CA LYS A 19 -2.83 -21.60 14.51
C LYS A 19 -3.67 -20.66 15.38
N HIS A 20 -3.12 -19.51 15.80
CA HIS A 20 -3.83 -18.50 16.58
C HIS A 20 -4.73 -17.69 15.65
N PHE A 21 -4.20 -17.26 14.50
CA PHE A 21 -4.97 -16.55 13.49
C PHE A 21 -6.20 -17.35 13.01
N LYS A 22 -6.03 -18.65 12.75
CA LYS A 22 -7.14 -19.55 12.36
C LYS A 22 -8.32 -19.50 13.33
N LYS A 23 -8.08 -19.29 14.63
CA LYS A 23 -9.15 -19.22 15.65
C LYS A 23 -9.96 -17.93 15.57
N ILE A 24 -9.37 -16.83 15.13
CA ILE A 24 -10.02 -15.51 15.13
C ILE A 24 -10.69 -15.17 13.79
N VAL A 25 -10.48 -15.97 12.73
CA VAL A 25 -11.14 -15.75 11.43
C VAL A 25 -12.67 -15.64 11.54
N PRO A 26 -13.37 -16.50 12.33
CA PRO A 26 -14.81 -16.33 12.54
C PRO A 26 -15.19 -14.98 13.16
N TYR A 27 -14.44 -14.51 14.15
CA TYR A 27 -14.61 -13.18 14.74
C TYR A 27 -14.43 -12.06 13.70
N LEU A 28 -13.34 -12.09 12.92
CA LEU A 28 -13.07 -11.07 11.89
C LEU A 28 -14.16 -11.03 10.81
N SER A 29 -14.66 -12.22 10.41
CA SER A 29 -15.80 -12.34 9.49
C SER A 29 -17.08 -11.76 10.09
N LYS A 30 -17.37 -12.02 11.37
CA LYS A 30 -18.52 -11.46 12.11
C LYS A 30 -18.42 -9.94 12.26
N LEU A 31 -17.21 -9.44 12.50
CA LEU A 31 -16.92 -8.00 12.58
C LEU A 31 -17.26 -7.31 11.25
N GLY A 32 -16.95 -7.97 10.12
CA GLY A 32 -17.25 -7.50 8.76
C GLY A 32 -16.00 -7.30 7.89
N VAL A 33 -14.84 -7.79 8.33
CA VAL A 33 -13.58 -7.72 7.57
C VAL A 33 -13.70 -8.57 6.30
N GLN A 34 -13.21 -8.03 5.18
CA GLN A 34 -13.21 -8.75 3.89
C GLN A 34 -11.82 -9.12 3.40
N THR A 35 -10.76 -8.48 3.89
CA THR A 35 -9.40 -8.79 3.43
C THR A 35 -8.46 -8.76 4.61
N ILE A 36 -7.64 -9.80 4.73
CA ILE A 36 -6.54 -9.83 5.68
C ILE A 36 -5.34 -9.16 5.02
N TYR A 37 -4.69 -8.27 5.74
CA TYR A 37 -3.41 -7.71 5.35
C TYR A 37 -2.36 -8.32 6.29
N ALA A 38 -1.62 -9.33 5.82
CA ALA A 38 -0.68 -10.06 6.66
C ALA A 38 0.72 -9.44 6.63
N SER A 39 1.41 -9.38 7.77
CA SER A 39 2.85 -9.12 7.85
C SER A 39 3.68 -10.14 7.05
N PRO A 40 4.98 -9.90 6.80
CA PRO A 40 5.83 -10.85 6.10
C PRO A 40 5.81 -12.24 6.77
N ILE A 41 5.71 -13.29 5.94
CA ILE A 41 5.57 -14.69 6.41
C ILE A 41 6.74 -15.60 6.01
N LEU A 42 7.68 -15.07 5.22
CA LEU A 42 8.86 -15.82 4.78
C LEU A 42 9.84 -16.01 5.94
N GLU A 43 10.66 -17.06 5.86
CA GLU A 43 11.62 -17.40 6.90
C GLU A 43 12.56 -16.23 7.20
N ALA A 44 12.47 -15.74 8.44
CA ALA A 44 13.19 -14.59 8.95
C ALA A 44 14.23 -15.02 10.01
N SER A 45 15.02 -14.08 10.53
CA SER A 45 15.95 -14.39 11.62
C SER A 45 15.22 -15.03 12.81
N PRO A 46 15.82 -16.02 13.49
CA PRO A 46 15.19 -16.66 14.64
C PRO A 46 14.77 -15.65 15.71
N GLY A 47 13.55 -15.81 16.23
CA GLY A 47 12.97 -14.90 17.22
C GLY A 47 12.48 -13.56 16.67
N SER A 48 12.49 -13.35 15.35
CA SER A 48 11.93 -12.14 14.73
C SER A 48 10.46 -11.95 15.13
N MET A 49 10.14 -10.72 15.53
CA MET A 49 8.78 -10.31 15.93
C MET A 49 8.02 -9.59 14.81
N HIS A 50 8.61 -9.50 13.61
CA HIS A 50 8.06 -8.70 12.50
C HIS A 50 8.24 -9.31 11.10
N GLY A 51 9.26 -10.15 10.87
CA GLY A 51 9.46 -10.84 9.59
C GLY A 51 10.19 -10.05 8.49
N TYR A 52 10.42 -8.74 8.65
CA TYR A 52 11.19 -7.91 7.69
C TYR A 52 12.65 -8.32 7.47
N ASP A 53 13.23 -9.07 8.40
CA ASP A 53 14.59 -9.57 8.37
C ASP A 53 14.64 -10.99 7.77
N THR A 54 14.19 -11.10 6.52
CA THR A 54 14.10 -12.39 5.78
C THR A 54 15.49 -13.01 5.59
N VAL A 55 15.64 -14.29 5.94
CA VAL A 55 16.85 -15.09 5.71
C VAL A 55 16.69 -16.09 4.55
N ASN A 56 15.46 -16.46 4.21
CA ASN A 56 15.18 -17.40 3.12
C ASN A 56 13.83 -17.07 2.46
N PRO A 57 13.82 -16.60 1.20
CA PRO A 57 12.59 -16.20 0.52
C PRO A 57 11.79 -17.38 -0.05
N HIS A 58 12.33 -18.61 -0.01
CA HIS A 58 11.70 -19.81 -0.60
C HIS A 58 10.95 -20.67 0.41
N ARG A 59 10.73 -20.18 1.63
CA ARG A 59 10.13 -20.97 2.69
C ARG A 59 9.31 -20.10 3.63
N ILE A 60 8.18 -20.64 4.08
CA ILE A 60 7.44 -20.09 5.22
C ILE A 60 8.29 -20.15 6.47
N ASN A 61 8.21 -19.10 7.28
CA ASN A 61 8.87 -19.05 8.57
C ASN A 61 8.37 -20.19 9.49
N PRO A 62 9.26 -21.12 9.90
CA PRO A 62 8.88 -22.23 10.75
C PRO A 62 8.38 -21.79 12.14
N GLU A 63 8.71 -20.57 12.58
CA GLU A 63 8.16 -19.98 13.80
C GLU A 63 6.71 -19.51 13.66
N LEU A 64 6.16 -19.40 12.45
CA LEU A 64 4.77 -19.00 12.22
C LEU A 64 3.85 -20.21 12.03
N GLY A 65 4.38 -21.28 11.43
CA GLY A 65 3.64 -22.51 11.15
C GLY A 65 4.18 -23.25 9.93
N THR A 66 3.32 -24.07 9.33
CA THR A 66 3.62 -24.84 8.12
C THR A 66 2.89 -24.30 6.90
N GLU A 67 3.39 -24.60 5.70
CA GLU A 67 2.69 -24.27 4.45
C GLU A 67 1.29 -24.91 4.37
N LYS A 68 1.13 -26.11 4.95
CA LYS A 68 -0.19 -26.75 5.05
C LYS A 68 -1.16 -25.90 5.88
N GLU A 69 -0.72 -25.36 7.02
CA GLU A 69 -1.55 -24.47 7.83
C GLU A 69 -1.91 -23.18 7.08
N LEU A 70 -0.98 -22.62 6.30
CA LEU A 70 -1.25 -21.47 5.43
C LEU A 70 -2.35 -21.79 4.40
N LYS A 71 -2.25 -22.94 3.72
CA LYS A 71 -3.26 -23.43 2.76
C LYS A 71 -4.62 -23.66 3.42
N ASP A 72 -4.65 -24.25 4.62
CA ASP A 72 -5.88 -24.43 5.39
C ASP A 72 -6.54 -23.10 5.76
N ILE A 73 -5.73 -22.08 6.09
CA ILE A 73 -6.22 -20.73 6.37
C ILE A 73 -6.80 -20.10 5.09
N ALA A 74 -6.12 -20.21 3.95
CA ALA A 74 -6.63 -19.69 2.69
C ALA A 74 -8.02 -20.29 2.33
N VAL A 75 -8.20 -21.60 2.53
CA VAL A 75 -9.50 -22.27 2.38
C VAL A 75 -10.54 -21.72 3.38
N LEU A 76 -10.14 -21.50 4.63
CA LEU A 76 -11.02 -20.94 5.66
C LEU A 76 -11.45 -19.51 5.32
N LEU A 77 -10.53 -18.64 4.90
CA LEU A 77 -10.84 -17.28 4.48
C LEU A 77 -11.80 -17.27 3.29
N LYS A 78 -11.55 -18.12 2.28
CA LYS A 78 -12.46 -18.29 1.14
C LYS A 78 -13.86 -18.72 1.58
N LYS A 79 -13.98 -19.64 2.54
CA LYS A 79 -15.27 -20.06 3.13
C LYS A 79 -16.01 -18.89 3.81
N HIS A 80 -15.27 -17.94 4.39
CA HIS A 80 -15.82 -16.72 5.00
C HIS A 80 -15.97 -15.55 4.01
N GLY A 81 -15.68 -15.77 2.72
CA GLY A 81 -15.73 -14.71 1.70
C GLY A 81 -14.69 -13.61 1.91
N MET A 82 -13.53 -13.97 2.48
CA MET A 82 -12.43 -13.06 2.77
C MET A 82 -11.24 -13.32 1.83
N GLY A 83 -10.56 -12.25 1.42
CA GLY A 83 -9.30 -12.29 0.67
C GLY A 83 -8.06 -12.11 1.56
N TRP A 84 -6.88 -12.20 0.93
CA TRP A 84 -5.59 -12.02 1.58
C TRP A 84 -4.66 -11.12 0.75
N ILE A 85 -4.11 -10.08 1.37
CA ILE A 85 -3.01 -9.24 0.87
C ILE A 85 -1.74 -9.56 1.66
N GLN A 86 -0.70 -9.99 0.96
CA GLN A 86 0.56 -10.39 1.59
C GLN A 86 1.61 -9.29 1.50
N ASP A 87 2.19 -8.93 2.63
CA ASP A 87 3.35 -8.05 2.71
C ASP A 87 4.62 -8.77 2.26
N ILE A 88 5.42 -8.14 1.39
CA ILE A 88 6.68 -8.67 0.86
C ILE A 88 7.80 -7.62 0.92
N VAL A 89 9.05 -8.10 1.06
CA VAL A 89 10.22 -7.28 1.45
C VAL A 89 11.34 -7.33 0.41
N PRO A 90 11.13 -6.78 -0.80
CA PRO A 90 12.06 -6.98 -1.91
C PRO A 90 13.38 -6.20 -1.78
N ASN A 91 13.44 -5.15 -0.96
CA ASN A 91 14.62 -4.29 -0.92
C ASN A 91 15.83 -4.96 -0.26
N HIS A 92 15.62 -5.82 0.73
CA HIS A 92 16.70 -6.28 1.61
C HIS A 92 16.42 -7.66 2.22
N MET A 93 17.48 -8.27 2.75
CA MET A 93 17.47 -9.51 3.53
C MET A 93 18.35 -9.34 4.78
N ALA A 94 18.19 -10.22 5.75
CA ALA A 94 19.01 -10.21 6.96
C ALA A 94 20.48 -10.54 6.66
N TYR A 95 21.40 -9.73 7.19
CA TYR A 95 22.82 -10.03 7.30
C TYR A 95 23.02 -10.99 8.49
N HIS A 96 22.70 -12.26 8.27
CA HIS A 96 22.63 -13.25 9.34
C HIS A 96 23.14 -14.61 8.87
N GLN A 97 23.67 -15.42 9.78
CA GLN A 97 24.23 -16.75 9.50
C GLN A 97 23.25 -17.75 8.86
N ASN A 98 21.93 -17.54 9.04
CA ASN A 98 20.89 -18.36 8.39
C ASN A 98 20.58 -17.92 6.95
N ASN A 99 21.10 -16.78 6.50
CA ASN A 99 20.96 -16.33 5.11
C ASN A 99 21.97 -17.09 4.24
N LEU A 100 21.53 -18.23 3.68
CA LEU A 100 22.42 -19.13 2.94
C LEU A 100 22.99 -18.50 1.66
N TRP A 101 22.26 -17.58 1.03
CA TRP A 101 22.75 -16.83 -0.12
C TRP A 101 23.93 -15.96 0.28
N LEU A 102 23.78 -15.19 1.36
CA LEU A 102 24.86 -14.36 1.88
C LEU A 102 26.05 -15.21 2.36
N MET A 103 25.80 -16.30 3.09
CA MET A 103 26.87 -17.18 3.56
C MET A 103 27.67 -17.79 2.40
N ASP A 104 27.04 -18.08 1.26
CA ASP A 104 27.75 -18.53 0.06
C ASP A 104 28.64 -17.42 -0.51
N VAL A 105 28.16 -16.17 -0.54
CA VAL A 105 28.97 -15.00 -0.92
C VAL A 105 30.15 -14.80 0.01
N LEU A 106 29.95 -14.84 1.33
CA LEU A 106 31.06 -14.70 2.29
C LEU A 106 32.07 -15.86 2.19
N LYS A 107 31.63 -17.07 1.80
CA LYS A 107 32.49 -18.24 1.63
C LYS A 107 33.29 -18.26 0.32
N LYS A 108 32.69 -17.80 -0.79
CA LYS A 108 33.25 -17.94 -2.16
C LYS A 108 33.65 -16.61 -2.80
N GLY A 109 33.28 -15.48 -2.18
CA GLY A 109 33.54 -14.14 -2.69
C GLY A 109 32.92 -13.94 -4.09
N PRO A 110 33.63 -13.29 -5.03
CA PRO A 110 33.16 -13.02 -6.39
C PRO A 110 32.83 -14.26 -7.24
N LYS A 111 33.13 -15.48 -6.75
CA LYS A 111 32.80 -16.75 -7.41
C LYS A 111 31.49 -17.37 -6.91
N SER A 112 30.78 -16.72 -5.99
CA SER A 112 29.47 -17.17 -5.53
C SER A 112 28.43 -17.07 -6.65
N ASN A 113 27.48 -18.01 -6.67
CA ASN A 113 26.32 -17.92 -7.57
C ASN A 113 25.39 -16.75 -7.18
N TYR A 114 25.49 -16.27 -5.94
CA TYR A 114 24.66 -15.21 -5.39
C TYR A 114 25.40 -13.87 -5.32
N GLU A 115 26.57 -13.74 -5.97
CA GLU A 115 27.37 -12.50 -5.97
C GLU A 115 26.54 -11.28 -6.42
N LYS A 116 25.75 -11.43 -7.49
CA LYS A 116 24.90 -10.36 -8.01
C LYS A 116 23.64 -10.09 -7.19
N TYR A 117 23.29 -10.96 -6.25
CA TYR A 117 22.01 -10.86 -5.52
C TYR A 117 22.03 -9.70 -4.54
N PHE A 118 23.17 -9.46 -3.90
CA PHE A 118 23.37 -8.41 -2.92
C PHE A 118 24.08 -7.22 -3.53
N ASP A 119 23.73 -6.03 -3.05
CA ASP A 119 24.29 -4.78 -3.51
C ASP A 119 25.64 -4.50 -2.82
N ILE A 120 26.66 -5.24 -3.24
CA ILE A 120 28.03 -5.19 -2.73
C ILE A 120 28.90 -4.39 -3.70
N ASN A 121 29.68 -3.47 -3.16
CA ASN A 121 30.69 -2.72 -3.90
C ASN A 121 32.01 -3.49 -3.89
N TRP A 122 32.22 -4.34 -4.90
CA TRP A 122 33.54 -4.94 -5.14
C TRP A 122 34.44 -3.88 -5.79
N ALA A 123 35.46 -3.40 -5.07
CA ALA A 123 36.42 -2.44 -5.60
C ALA A 123 36.99 -2.92 -6.96
N LYS A 124 37.07 -2.02 -7.96
CA LYS A 124 37.57 -2.32 -9.32
C LYS A 124 39.09 -2.55 -9.41
N GLY A 125 39.78 -2.67 -8.27
CA GLY A 125 41.23 -2.78 -8.16
C GLY A 125 41.66 -3.95 -7.26
N GLU A 126 42.32 -3.64 -6.13
CA GLU A 126 42.62 -4.64 -5.11
C GLU A 126 41.32 -5.18 -4.51
N PHE A 127 41.25 -6.50 -4.33
CA PHE A 127 40.08 -7.15 -3.75
C PHE A 127 39.84 -6.65 -2.31
N GLU A 128 38.71 -5.97 -2.09
CA GLU A 128 38.27 -5.59 -0.75
C GLU A 128 37.27 -6.63 -0.21
N PRO A 129 37.53 -7.25 0.96
CA PRO A 129 36.60 -8.17 1.60
C PRO A 129 35.30 -7.46 2.02
N VAL A 130 34.16 -8.16 1.90
CA VAL A 130 32.86 -7.67 2.36
C VAL A 130 32.93 -7.34 3.86
N MET A 131 32.50 -6.15 4.26
CA MET A 131 32.49 -5.77 5.68
C MET A 131 31.44 -6.57 6.45
N THR A 132 31.83 -7.18 7.57
CA THR A 132 30.96 -7.89 8.51
C THR A 132 31.04 -7.16 9.87
N PRO A 133 30.26 -6.08 10.04
CA PRO A 133 30.43 -5.07 11.10
C PRO A 133 29.71 -5.44 12.41
N PHE A 134 30.11 -6.56 13.02
CA PHE A 134 29.45 -7.10 14.22
C PHE A 134 30.35 -7.16 15.45
N LEU A 135 31.61 -6.73 15.33
CA LEU A 135 32.52 -6.68 16.47
C LEU A 135 32.21 -5.45 17.34
N ASP A 136 32.39 -5.61 18.64
CA ASP A 136 32.28 -4.54 19.64
C ASP A 136 33.49 -3.58 19.63
N SER A 137 34.63 -4.02 19.10
CA SER A 137 35.87 -3.25 18.96
C SER A 137 36.66 -3.68 17.71
N ASP A 138 37.87 -3.17 17.54
CA ASP A 138 38.77 -3.56 16.44
C ASP A 138 39.08 -5.07 16.45
N GLN A 139 39.23 -5.65 15.25
CA GLN A 139 39.45 -7.09 15.08
C GLN A 139 40.66 -7.60 15.86
N ASP A 140 41.74 -6.81 15.91
CA ASP A 140 42.95 -7.17 16.65
C ASP A 140 42.67 -7.32 18.14
N ASP A 141 41.96 -6.38 18.75
CA ASP A 141 41.63 -6.43 20.18
C ASP A 141 40.75 -7.64 20.50
N VAL A 142 39.76 -7.93 19.67
CA VAL A 142 38.88 -9.09 19.82
C VAL A 142 39.67 -10.40 19.76
N VAL A 143 40.65 -10.50 18.86
CA VAL A 143 41.57 -11.66 18.80
C VAL A 143 42.49 -11.72 20.02
N GLU A 144 42.99 -10.58 20.50
CA GLU A 144 43.86 -10.53 21.67
C GLU A 144 43.14 -10.97 22.95
N ARG A 145 41.85 -10.62 23.09
CA ARG A 145 40.96 -11.05 24.19
C ARG A 145 40.56 -12.53 24.10
N GLY A 146 40.64 -13.12 22.89
CA GLY A 146 40.26 -14.51 22.65
C GLY A 146 38.77 -14.73 22.43
N ASP A 147 38.05 -13.68 22.03
CA ASP A 147 36.59 -13.71 21.81
C ASP A 147 36.23 -14.35 20.45
N ILE A 148 37.19 -14.39 19.51
CA ILE A 148 37.06 -15.09 18.23
C ILE A 148 37.69 -16.47 18.31
N SER A 149 37.00 -17.48 17.78
CA SER A 149 37.51 -18.85 17.70
C SER A 149 37.09 -19.56 16.42
N ILE A 150 37.93 -20.48 15.95
CA ILE A 150 37.59 -21.44 14.90
C ILE A 150 36.91 -22.65 15.54
N VAL A 151 35.72 -22.97 15.05
CA VAL A 151 34.91 -24.10 15.53
C VAL A 151 34.61 -25.06 14.38
N LYS A 152 34.36 -26.33 14.73
CA LYS A 152 33.89 -27.32 13.75
C LYS A 152 32.39 -27.13 13.55
N VAL A 153 31.96 -27.12 12.29
CA VAL A 153 30.54 -27.12 11.88
C VAL A 153 30.27 -28.34 11.01
N ASP A 154 29.01 -28.60 10.65
CA ASP A 154 28.61 -29.82 9.93
C ASP A 154 29.45 -30.05 8.66
N ASP A 155 29.66 -28.99 7.87
CA ASP A 155 30.43 -29.02 6.62
C ASP A 155 31.77 -28.26 6.69
N GLY A 156 32.59 -28.57 7.70
CA GLY A 156 33.98 -28.09 7.82
C GLY A 156 34.20 -27.24 9.07
N PHE A 157 34.60 -25.99 8.88
CA PHE A 157 34.92 -25.06 9.97
C PHE A 157 34.24 -23.70 9.80
N GLY A 158 34.00 -23.02 10.91
CA GLY A 158 33.43 -21.68 10.98
C GLY A 158 34.20 -20.78 11.95
N ILE A 159 34.07 -19.48 11.77
CA ILE A 159 34.56 -18.46 12.70
C ILE A 159 33.42 -18.08 13.65
N ASN A 160 33.60 -18.33 14.94
CA ASN A 160 32.65 -18.01 15.99
C ASN A 160 33.04 -16.72 16.71
N TYR A 161 32.09 -15.80 16.86
CA TYR A 161 32.17 -14.63 17.73
C TYR A 161 30.81 -14.42 18.40
N ASN A 162 30.76 -14.47 19.74
CA ASN A 162 29.52 -14.32 20.52
C ASN A 162 28.33 -15.18 20.05
N GLY A 163 28.60 -16.40 19.55
CA GLY A 163 27.59 -17.33 19.05
C GLY A 163 27.17 -17.10 17.59
N MET A 164 27.66 -16.04 16.93
CA MET A 164 27.53 -15.86 15.49
C MET A 164 28.61 -16.66 14.77
N LEU A 165 28.21 -17.45 13.77
CA LEU A 165 29.05 -18.31 12.96
C LEU A 165 29.19 -17.73 11.56
N TRP A 166 30.44 -17.53 11.14
CA TRP A 166 30.79 -17.05 9.82
C TRP A 166 31.53 -18.15 9.03
N PRO A 167 31.29 -18.29 7.72
CA PRO A 167 31.81 -19.40 6.94
C PRO A 167 33.30 -19.24 6.66
N ILE A 168 34.05 -20.34 6.63
CA ILE A 168 35.45 -20.31 6.24
C ILE A 168 35.59 -20.67 4.75
N ASN A 169 36.40 -19.89 4.03
CA ASN A 169 36.68 -20.15 2.63
C ASN A 169 37.50 -21.43 2.41
N GLU A 170 37.53 -21.93 1.18
CA GLU A 170 38.15 -23.22 0.87
C GLU A 170 39.66 -23.27 1.20
N LYS A 171 40.37 -22.14 1.01
CA LYS A 171 41.81 -22.06 1.27
C LYS A 171 42.10 -22.26 2.75
N SER A 172 41.41 -21.54 3.62
CA SER A 172 41.59 -21.60 5.06
C SER A 172 41.01 -22.91 5.62
N ASP A 173 39.93 -23.46 5.07
CA ASP A 173 39.40 -24.77 5.44
C ASP A 173 40.46 -25.88 5.25
N ARG A 174 41.10 -25.94 4.07
CA ARG A 174 42.20 -26.89 3.81
C ARG A 174 43.38 -26.69 4.77
N ARG A 175 43.65 -25.45 5.18
CA ARG A 175 44.71 -25.13 6.13
C ARG A 175 44.37 -25.65 7.53
N ILE A 176 43.15 -25.41 8.00
CA ILE A 176 42.67 -25.84 9.31
C ILE A 176 42.62 -27.38 9.39
N LYS A 177 42.23 -28.07 8.31
CA LYS A 177 42.26 -29.55 8.24
C LYS A 177 43.66 -30.14 8.44
N LYS A 178 44.71 -29.38 8.13
CA LYS A 178 46.11 -29.79 8.35
C LYS A 178 46.59 -29.47 9.76
N ALA A 179 45.86 -28.66 10.54
CA ALA A 179 46.20 -28.38 11.92
C ALA A 179 45.84 -29.59 12.80
N ASN A 180 46.79 -30.05 13.61
CA ASN A 180 46.60 -31.24 14.45
C ASN A 180 45.63 -31.00 15.63
N SER A 181 45.34 -29.75 15.98
CA SER A 181 44.45 -29.39 17.09
C SER A 181 43.84 -28.00 16.91
N LEU A 182 42.50 -27.92 16.94
CA LEU A 182 41.78 -26.64 16.99
C LEU A 182 42.09 -25.83 18.25
N THR A 183 42.31 -26.51 19.39
CA THR A 183 42.66 -25.83 20.65
C THR A 183 43.99 -25.11 20.54
N LEU A 184 44.99 -25.71 19.87
CA LEU A 184 46.27 -25.04 19.63
C LEU A 184 46.13 -23.92 18.60
N LEU A 185 45.35 -24.15 17.53
CA LEU A 185 45.06 -23.14 16.51
C LEU A 185 44.42 -21.88 17.12
N ASN A 186 43.40 -22.04 17.98
CA ASN A 186 42.71 -20.93 18.63
C ASN A 186 43.56 -20.20 19.69
N LYS A 187 44.69 -20.79 20.12
CA LYS A 187 45.67 -20.12 20.97
C LYS A 187 46.75 -19.39 20.16
N ASP A 188 46.88 -19.71 18.87
CA ASP A 188 47.83 -19.09 17.97
C ASP A 188 47.21 -17.84 17.32
N LYS A 189 47.43 -16.69 17.96
CA LYS A 189 46.91 -15.39 17.54
C LYS A 189 47.38 -15.01 16.13
N VAL A 190 48.62 -15.35 15.76
CA VAL A 190 49.17 -15.05 14.43
C VAL A 190 48.45 -15.86 13.36
N MET A 191 48.21 -17.14 13.64
CA MET A 191 47.47 -18.02 12.74
C MET A 191 45.99 -17.61 12.65
N LEU A 192 45.35 -17.21 13.76
CA LEU A 192 43.99 -16.67 13.72
C LEU A 192 43.89 -15.42 12.84
N LYS A 193 44.77 -14.43 13.03
CA LYS A 193 44.82 -13.22 12.19
C LYS A 193 45.06 -13.55 10.73
N THR A 194 45.93 -14.52 10.44
CA THR A 194 46.18 -15.00 9.07
C THR A 194 44.91 -15.62 8.47
N ILE A 195 44.16 -16.44 9.22
CA ILE A 195 42.90 -17.01 8.74
C ILE A 195 41.88 -15.89 8.49
N LEU A 196 41.71 -14.94 9.41
CA LEU A 196 40.78 -13.82 9.27
C LEU A 196 41.09 -12.99 8.02
N ALA A 197 42.36 -12.65 7.78
CA ALA A 197 42.80 -11.89 6.61
C ALA A 197 42.66 -12.66 5.28
N GLU A 198 42.55 -13.99 5.31
CA GLU A 198 42.35 -14.80 4.12
C GLU A 198 40.89 -14.83 3.63
N GLN A 199 39.92 -14.40 4.44
CA GLN A 199 38.50 -14.51 4.11
C GLN A 199 38.05 -13.51 3.03
N PHE A 200 36.92 -13.80 2.37
CA PHE A 200 36.28 -12.86 1.43
C PHE A 200 35.42 -11.81 2.14
N TYR A 201 35.42 -11.83 3.47
CA TYR A 201 34.79 -10.86 4.34
C TYR A 201 35.74 -10.46 5.45
N ARG A 202 35.49 -9.30 6.06
CA ARG A 202 36.29 -8.79 7.17
C ARG A 202 35.38 -8.53 8.37
N LEU A 203 35.60 -9.27 9.46
CA LEU A 203 34.99 -8.94 10.75
C LEU A 203 35.54 -7.60 11.22
N CYS A 204 34.68 -6.62 11.42
CA CYS A 204 35.06 -5.28 11.80
C CYS A 204 34.14 -4.70 12.87
N SER A 205 34.57 -3.60 13.49
CA SER A 205 33.75 -2.88 14.46
C SER A 205 32.48 -2.35 13.79
N TRP A 206 31.36 -2.41 14.49
CA TRP A 206 30.11 -1.85 13.99
C TRP A 206 30.20 -0.35 13.71
N GLN A 207 31.04 0.38 14.45
CA GLN A 207 31.24 1.83 14.32
C GLN A 207 31.96 2.22 13.02
N GLU A 208 32.75 1.31 12.43
CA GLU A 208 33.48 1.60 11.20
C GLU A 208 32.51 1.95 10.05
N THR A 209 31.30 1.39 10.10
CA THR A 209 30.24 1.59 9.09
C THR A 209 29.74 3.02 8.94
N ASP A 210 30.00 3.87 9.93
CA ASP A 210 29.67 5.29 9.87
C ASP A 210 30.52 6.02 8.81
N GLN A 211 31.77 5.58 8.58
CA GLN A 211 32.72 6.22 7.67
C GLN A 211 33.12 5.37 6.47
N GLU A 212 33.02 4.05 6.58
CA GLU A 212 33.39 3.09 5.53
C GLU A 212 32.37 1.96 5.47
N ILE A 213 31.80 1.69 4.29
CA ILE A 213 30.90 0.55 4.09
C ILE A 213 31.02 0.10 2.64
N ASN A 214 30.95 -1.19 2.36
CA ASN A 214 31.06 -1.71 0.99
C ASN A 214 29.88 -2.57 0.56
N TYR A 215 28.73 -2.43 1.22
CA TYR A 215 27.45 -2.94 0.75
C TYR A 215 26.33 -1.95 1.10
N ARG A 216 25.23 -1.95 0.34
CA ARG A 216 24.09 -1.09 0.66
C ARG A 216 23.26 -1.68 1.79
N ARG A 217 22.96 -0.87 2.80
CA ARG A 217 22.13 -1.17 3.96
C ARG A 217 20.70 -0.67 3.78
N PHE A 218 19.74 -1.25 4.52
CA PHE A 218 18.46 -0.60 4.75
C PHE A 218 18.67 0.51 5.78
N PHE A 219 18.52 1.77 5.37
CA PHE A 219 18.96 2.93 6.15
C PHE A 219 20.42 2.76 6.61
N THR A 220 20.67 2.74 7.92
CA THR A 220 21.97 2.49 8.54
C THR A 220 21.96 1.20 9.39
N VAL A 221 21.03 0.28 9.11
CA VAL A 221 20.88 -0.97 9.85
C VAL A 221 21.84 -2.03 9.29
N ASN A 222 22.95 -2.28 10.01
CA ASN A 222 23.98 -3.24 9.61
C ASN A 222 23.45 -4.67 9.41
N ASN A 223 22.38 -5.04 10.11
CA ASN A 223 21.78 -6.37 10.03
C ASN A 223 20.91 -6.57 8.79
N LEU A 224 20.77 -5.58 7.90
CA LEU A 224 19.92 -5.66 6.71
C LEU A 224 20.72 -5.26 5.46
N ILE A 225 21.08 -6.26 4.65
CA ILE A 225 21.82 -6.09 3.39
C ILE A 225 20.84 -6.01 2.22
N CYS A 226 21.03 -5.02 1.35
CA CYS A 226 20.08 -4.78 0.27
C CYS A 226 20.33 -5.67 -0.95
N MET A 227 19.23 -5.93 -1.67
CA MET A 227 19.18 -6.78 -2.85
C MET A 227 19.25 -5.96 -4.15
N ASN A 228 19.73 -6.60 -5.22
CA ASN A 228 19.78 -6.03 -6.57
C ASN A 228 18.56 -6.43 -7.43
N MET A 229 17.36 -6.02 -7.02
CA MET A 229 16.10 -6.34 -7.73
C MET A 229 16.02 -5.81 -9.17
N GLN A 230 16.96 -4.95 -9.60
CA GLN A 230 17.11 -4.54 -10.99
C GLN A 230 17.53 -5.68 -11.92
N HIS A 231 18.19 -6.73 -11.40
CA HIS A 231 18.58 -7.91 -12.16
C HIS A 231 17.39 -8.87 -12.27
N PRO A 232 16.93 -9.20 -13.50
CA PRO A 232 15.78 -10.11 -13.68
C PRO A 232 15.95 -11.45 -12.96
N GLU A 233 17.15 -12.03 -12.98
CA GLU A 233 17.42 -13.31 -12.33
C GLU A 233 17.24 -13.26 -10.80
N VAL A 234 17.61 -12.14 -10.17
CA VAL A 234 17.45 -11.93 -8.72
C VAL A 234 15.97 -11.72 -8.39
N PHE A 235 15.27 -10.93 -9.22
CA PHE A 235 13.84 -10.69 -9.07
C PHE A 235 13.04 -12.00 -9.17
N GLU A 236 13.29 -12.79 -10.21
CA GLU A 236 12.61 -14.06 -10.48
C GLU A 236 12.86 -15.07 -9.36
N ASP A 237 14.13 -15.26 -8.95
CA ASP A 237 14.48 -16.22 -7.92
C ASP A 237 13.87 -15.83 -6.56
N TYR A 238 14.01 -14.57 -6.14
CA TYR A 238 13.45 -14.10 -4.86
C TYR A 238 11.92 -14.22 -4.80
N HIS A 239 11.21 -13.89 -5.89
CA HIS A 239 9.75 -13.88 -5.87
C HIS A 239 9.11 -15.22 -6.24
N SER A 240 9.88 -16.20 -6.73
CA SER A 240 9.39 -17.48 -7.23
C SER A 240 8.38 -18.15 -6.29
N TYR A 241 8.69 -18.24 -5.00
CA TYR A 241 7.80 -18.86 -4.01
C TYR A 241 6.54 -18.04 -3.74
N ILE A 242 6.63 -16.71 -3.66
CA ILE A 242 5.44 -15.84 -3.54
C ILE A 242 4.54 -15.96 -4.78
N PHE A 243 5.12 -16.04 -5.97
CA PHE A 243 4.37 -16.26 -7.22
C PHE A 243 3.71 -17.62 -7.26
N GLU A 244 4.36 -18.67 -6.75
CA GLU A 244 3.75 -19.99 -6.60
C GLU A 244 2.49 -19.92 -5.70
N LEU A 245 2.60 -19.27 -4.54
CA LEU A 245 1.47 -19.12 -3.60
C LEU A 245 0.32 -18.28 -4.20
N LEU A 246 0.64 -17.23 -4.96
CA LEU A 246 -0.33 -16.46 -5.75
C LEU A 246 -1.02 -17.32 -6.81
N GLY A 247 -0.26 -18.10 -7.57
CA GLY A 247 -0.78 -19.01 -8.60
C GLY A 247 -1.69 -20.11 -8.02
N GLN A 248 -1.46 -20.50 -6.76
CA GLN A 248 -2.34 -21.41 -6.00
C GLN A 248 -3.59 -20.72 -5.44
N GLY A 249 -3.72 -19.40 -5.61
CA GLY A 249 -4.85 -18.62 -5.10
C GLY A 249 -4.83 -18.40 -3.59
N ILE A 250 -3.67 -18.54 -2.93
CA ILE A 250 -3.53 -18.30 -1.48
C ILE A 250 -3.67 -16.81 -1.18
N PHE A 251 -3.09 -15.96 -2.04
CA PHE A 251 -3.16 -14.50 -1.94
C PHE A 251 -3.93 -13.89 -3.11
N GLN A 252 -4.51 -12.71 -2.90
CA GLN A 252 -5.20 -11.91 -3.91
C GLN A 252 -4.58 -10.52 -4.09
N GLY A 253 -3.58 -10.19 -3.27
CA GLY A 253 -2.83 -8.96 -3.41
C GLY A 253 -1.49 -8.97 -2.68
N LEU A 254 -0.69 -7.95 -2.97
CA LEU A 254 0.63 -7.71 -2.41
C LEU A 254 0.71 -6.29 -1.83
N ARG A 255 1.35 -6.16 -0.67
CA ARG A 255 1.88 -4.89 -0.17
C ARG A 255 3.39 -4.93 -0.29
N ILE A 256 3.97 -3.89 -0.90
CA ILE A 256 5.41 -3.80 -1.14
C ILE A 256 6.03 -2.93 -0.05
N ASP A 257 6.92 -3.53 0.74
CA ASP A 257 7.73 -2.83 1.73
C ASP A 257 8.77 -1.93 1.07
N HIS A 258 8.94 -0.72 1.61
CA HIS A 258 10.05 0.19 1.31
C HIS A 258 10.38 0.33 -0.20
N ILE A 259 9.38 0.67 -1.01
CA ILE A 259 9.54 0.78 -2.46
C ILE A 259 10.63 1.80 -2.85
N ASP A 260 10.78 2.85 -2.04
CA ASP A 260 11.75 3.94 -2.24
C ASP A 260 13.21 3.48 -2.05
N GLY A 261 13.47 2.28 -1.51
CA GLY A 261 14.81 1.70 -1.42
C GLY A 261 15.28 1.04 -2.72
N LEU A 262 14.37 0.69 -3.63
CA LEU A 262 14.72 -0.03 -4.85
C LEU A 262 15.49 0.85 -5.85
N TYR A 263 16.32 0.21 -6.66
CA TYR A 263 17.13 0.89 -7.67
C TYR A 263 16.26 1.58 -8.74
N ASP A 264 15.25 0.86 -9.24
CA ASP A 264 14.25 1.37 -10.17
C ASP A 264 12.86 0.82 -9.82
N PRO A 265 12.09 1.55 -8.99
CA PRO A 265 10.74 1.16 -8.59
C PRO A 265 9.76 0.96 -9.74
N GLY A 266 9.86 1.79 -10.79
CA GLY A 266 8.95 1.71 -11.93
C GLY A 266 9.14 0.41 -12.71
N VAL A 267 10.40 0.04 -12.97
CA VAL A 267 10.73 -1.24 -13.62
C VAL A 267 10.38 -2.42 -12.72
N TYR A 268 10.66 -2.35 -11.42
CA TYR A 268 10.27 -3.40 -10.47
C TYR A 268 8.75 -3.63 -10.47
N LEU A 269 7.96 -2.57 -10.32
CA LEU A 269 6.50 -2.68 -10.26
C LEU A 269 5.91 -3.14 -11.59
N LYS A 270 6.50 -2.76 -12.72
CA LYS A 270 6.11 -3.29 -14.03
C LYS A 270 6.39 -4.78 -14.13
N ARG A 271 7.59 -5.25 -13.78
CA ARG A 271 7.90 -6.69 -13.77
C ARG A 271 7.00 -7.47 -12.81
N LEU A 272 6.71 -6.89 -11.65
CA LEU A 272 5.77 -7.47 -10.69
C LEU A 272 4.38 -7.61 -11.30
N ARG A 273 3.83 -6.54 -11.88
CA ARG A 273 2.53 -6.57 -12.58
C ARG A 273 2.51 -7.60 -13.71
N ASP A 274 3.54 -7.62 -14.55
CA ASP A 274 3.68 -8.58 -15.65
C ASP A 274 3.68 -10.04 -15.14
N ALA A 275 4.28 -10.30 -13.97
CA ALA A 275 4.32 -11.63 -13.36
C ALA A 275 3.03 -12.07 -12.65
N VAL A 276 2.32 -11.14 -11.98
CA VAL A 276 1.14 -11.47 -11.15
C VAL A 276 -0.21 -11.18 -11.83
N GLY A 277 -0.19 -10.58 -13.02
CA GLY A 277 -1.37 -10.22 -13.80
C GLY A 277 -2.14 -9.01 -13.27
N GLU A 278 -3.10 -8.52 -14.08
CA GLU A 278 -3.94 -7.34 -13.76
C GLU A 278 -4.87 -7.56 -12.57
N ASP A 279 -5.16 -8.83 -12.24
CA ASP A 279 -6.15 -9.14 -11.22
C ASP A 279 -5.65 -9.02 -9.78
N THR A 280 -4.33 -9.08 -9.59
CA THR A 280 -3.69 -9.01 -8.27
C THR A 280 -3.68 -7.57 -7.77
N TYR A 281 -4.20 -7.34 -6.56
CA TYR A 281 -4.13 -6.02 -5.94
C TYR A 281 -2.69 -5.70 -5.50
N ILE A 282 -2.17 -4.51 -5.77
CA ILE A 282 -0.81 -4.09 -5.40
C ILE A 282 -0.86 -2.71 -4.77
N VAL A 283 -0.35 -2.57 -3.54
CA VAL A 283 -0.10 -1.29 -2.88
C VAL A 283 1.34 -1.20 -2.42
N VAL A 284 1.85 0.02 -2.30
CA VAL A 284 3.24 0.26 -1.88
C VAL A 284 3.28 1.05 -0.59
N GLU A 285 4.21 0.71 0.29
CA GLU A 285 4.60 1.63 1.34
C GLU A 285 5.47 2.74 0.73
N LYS A 286 4.91 3.96 0.69
CA LYS A 286 5.62 5.16 0.25
C LYS A 286 5.11 6.35 1.03
N ILE A 287 6.02 7.15 1.56
CA ILE A 287 5.72 8.36 2.34
C ILE A 287 5.67 9.56 1.39
N LEU A 288 4.54 10.28 1.33
CA LEU A 288 4.37 11.45 0.48
C LEU A 288 4.52 12.72 1.34
N GLU A 289 5.38 13.63 0.91
CA GLU A 289 5.45 14.97 1.49
C GLU A 289 4.27 15.85 1.02
N ASP A 290 4.02 16.97 1.70
CA ASP A 290 2.93 17.86 1.32
C ASP A 290 3.10 18.39 -0.12
N GLY A 291 2.07 18.18 -0.94
CA GLY A 291 2.08 18.52 -2.36
C GLY A 291 2.81 17.53 -3.28
N GLU A 292 3.40 16.45 -2.76
CA GLU A 292 4.01 15.38 -3.57
C GLU A 292 2.93 14.49 -4.20
N GLU A 293 3.06 14.19 -5.50
CA GLU A 293 2.21 13.22 -6.19
C GLU A 293 2.92 11.87 -6.35
N LEU A 294 2.19 10.78 -6.09
CA LEU A 294 2.64 9.42 -6.41
C LEU A 294 2.77 9.26 -7.95
N PRO A 295 3.83 8.61 -8.47
CA PRO A 295 4.01 8.43 -9.91
C PRO A 295 2.83 7.72 -10.58
N ARG A 296 2.10 8.42 -11.45
CA ARG A 296 0.90 7.91 -12.15
C ARG A 296 1.17 6.73 -13.09
N SER A 297 2.43 6.52 -13.50
CA SER A 297 2.85 5.42 -14.36
C SER A 297 3.03 4.09 -13.63
N TRP A 298 2.99 4.08 -12.29
CA TRP A 298 3.14 2.85 -11.52
C TRP A 298 1.87 1.99 -11.62
N PRO A 299 1.97 0.70 -12.01
CA PRO A 299 0.82 -0.18 -12.23
C PRO A 299 0.26 -0.76 -10.90
N ILE A 300 -0.10 0.13 -9.98
CA ILE A 300 -0.53 -0.18 -8.61
C ILE A 300 -1.86 0.50 -8.27
N GLN A 301 -2.46 0.14 -7.14
CA GLN A 301 -3.71 0.72 -6.65
C GLN A 301 -3.52 1.91 -5.70
N GLY A 302 -2.30 2.15 -5.21
CA GLY A 302 -1.94 3.32 -4.40
C GLY A 302 -0.96 2.99 -3.27
N THR A 303 -0.96 3.83 -2.24
CA THR A 303 -0.10 3.68 -1.06
C THR A 303 -0.78 2.87 0.05
N THR A 304 -0.04 2.63 1.13
CA THR A 304 -0.57 2.11 2.41
C THR A 304 -1.32 3.15 3.26
N GLY A 305 -1.41 4.42 2.82
CA GLY A 305 -2.37 5.37 3.38
C GLY A 305 -1.87 6.37 4.43
N TYR A 306 -0.56 6.57 4.59
CA TYR A 306 -0.02 7.58 5.50
C TYR A 306 -0.46 9.02 5.13
N GLU A 307 -0.63 9.31 3.84
CA GLU A 307 -1.14 10.61 3.38
C GLU A 307 -2.60 10.85 3.79
N PHE A 308 -3.40 9.78 3.89
CA PHE A 308 -4.75 9.85 4.42
C PHE A 308 -4.72 10.08 5.93
N LEU A 309 -3.87 9.36 6.66
CA LEU A 309 -3.65 9.53 8.09
C LEU A 309 -3.31 10.99 8.41
N ALA A 310 -2.29 11.55 7.77
CA ALA A 310 -1.85 12.93 7.99
C ALA A 310 -2.94 13.94 7.64
N THR A 311 -3.68 13.72 6.55
CA THR A 311 -4.79 14.59 6.16
C THR A 311 -5.92 14.60 7.19
N VAL A 312 -6.28 13.45 7.75
CA VAL A 312 -7.31 13.37 8.80
C VAL A 312 -6.81 13.94 10.11
N ASN A 313 -5.57 13.66 10.51
CA ASN A 313 -4.96 14.24 11.71
C ASN A 313 -4.97 15.78 11.65
N ASN A 314 -4.55 16.35 10.52
CA ASN A 314 -4.54 17.79 10.33
C ASN A 314 -5.96 18.40 10.22
N LEU A 315 -6.99 17.64 9.81
CA LEU A 315 -8.37 18.14 9.87
C LEU A 315 -8.81 18.41 11.32
N PHE A 316 -8.40 17.55 12.26
CA PHE A 316 -8.75 17.70 13.67
C PHE A 316 -7.80 18.65 14.43
N THR A 317 -6.61 18.95 13.89
CA THR A 317 -5.73 19.99 14.42
C THR A 317 -6.28 21.39 14.12
N ASN A 318 -6.51 22.18 15.17
CA ASN A 318 -7.08 23.52 15.08
C ASN A 318 -6.04 24.56 14.65
N VAL A 319 -6.09 24.99 13.40
CA VAL A 319 -5.19 25.99 12.80
C VAL A 319 -5.15 27.31 13.59
N ASP A 320 -6.27 27.73 14.20
CA ASP A 320 -6.33 28.99 14.95
C ASP A 320 -5.43 28.98 16.20
N ALA A 321 -5.02 27.80 16.68
CA ALA A 321 -4.12 27.65 17.82
C ALA A 321 -2.63 27.72 17.47
N GLU A 322 -2.26 27.75 16.19
CA GLU A 322 -0.85 27.66 15.76
C GLU A 322 0.00 28.76 16.38
N ALA A 323 -0.49 30.00 16.34
CA ALA A 323 0.23 31.16 16.85
C ALA A 323 0.50 31.04 18.36
N GLU A 324 -0.44 30.46 19.12
CA GLU A 324 -0.31 30.31 20.57
C GLU A 324 0.71 29.22 20.92
N PHE A 325 0.58 28.05 20.30
CA PHE A 325 1.54 26.94 20.45
C PHE A 325 2.95 27.37 20.02
N SER A 326 3.09 28.00 18.86
CA SER A 326 4.38 28.48 18.35
C SER A 326 5.02 29.50 19.28
N LYS A 327 4.23 30.46 19.82
CA LYS A 327 4.72 31.46 20.78
C LYS A 327 5.15 30.84 22.10
N PHE A 328 4.42 29.84 22.59
CA PHE A 328 4.79 29.12 23.80
C PHE A 328 6.04 28.27 23.58
N TYR A 329 6.05 27.44 22.54
CA TYR A 329 7.13 26.54 22.21
C TYR A 329 8.44 27.29 21.94
N LYS A 330 8.43 28.42 21.22
CA LYS A 330 9.61 29.26 21.00
C LYS A 330 10.28 29.73 22.31
N LYS A 331 9.54 29.84 23.42
CA LYS A 331 10.11 30.20 24.73
C LYS A 331 10.83 29.04 25.39
N ILE A 332 10.24 27.85 25.37
CA ILE A 332 10.74 26.65 26.06
C ILE A 332 11.74 25.84 25.22
N SER A 333 11.67 25.94 23.89
CA SER A 333 12.55 25.20 23.00
C SER A 333 14.01 25.64 23.19
N PRO A 334 14.94 24.72 23.44
CA PRO A 334 16.37 25.00 23.49
C PRO A 334 16.94 25.31 22.09
N ILE A 335 16.23 24.92 21.02
CA ILE A 335 16.62 25.15 19.63
C ILE A 335 15.86 26.38 19.11
N LYS A 336 16.61 27.39 18.63
CA LYS A 336 16.04 28.65 18.12
C LYS A 336 16.02 28.75 16.59
N LEU A 337 16.56 27.74 15.91
CA LEU A 337 16.51 27.61 14.46
C LEU A 337 15.07 27.42 13.96
N SER A 338 14.79 27.93 12.77
CA SER A 338 13.58 27.59 12.02
C SER A 338 13.52 26.09 11.76
N ILE A 339 12.33 25.58 11.44
CA ILE A 339 12.15 24.16 11.19
C ILE A 339 12.90 23.70 9.94
N ALA A 340 12.91 24.49 8.86
CA ALA A 340 13.69 24.22 7.66
C ALA A 340 15.20 24.13 7.97
N GLU A 341 15.74 25.02 8.82
CA GLU A 341 17.13 24.96 9.28
C GLU A 341 17.40 23.70 10.14
N GLN A 342 16.43 23.27 10.96
CA GLN A 342 16.55 22.04 11.75
C GLN A 342 16.52 20.78 10.88
N ILE A 343 15.65 20.72 9.86
CA ILE A 343 15.62 19.62 8.87
C ILE A 343 16.99 19.53 8.20
N TYR A 344 17.49 20.66 7.70
CA TYR A 344 18.79 20.74 7.07
C TYR A 344 19.92 20.26 7.99
N GLN A 345 19.99 20.80 9.22
CA GLN A 345 21.04 20.44 10.18
C GLN A 345 20.98 18.96 10.54
N LYS A 346 19.79 18.40 10.81
CA LYS A 346 19.66 16.98 11.20
C LYS A 346 19.98 16.03 10.07
N LYS A 347 19.59 16.35 8.82
CA LYS A 347 19.99 15.59 7.64
C LYS A 347 21.51 15.62 7.46
N ARG A 348 22.12 16.80 7.60
CA ARG A 348 23.56 16.99 7.52
C ARG A 348 24.31 16.21 8.60
N ASP A 349 23.93 16.41 9.87
CA ASP A 349 24.53 15.71 11.01
C ASP A 349 24.42 14.19 10.84
N PHE A 350 23.30 13.68 10.33
CA PHE A 350 23.13 12.26 10.07
C PHE A 350 24.02 11.77 8.91
N LEU A 351 24.10 12.52 7.82
CA LEU A 351 24.97 12.19 6.68
C LEU A 351 26.44 12.12 7.11
N GLU A 352 26.91 13.14 7.84
CA GLU A 352 28.32 13.26 8.26
C GLU A 352 28.72 12.21 9.30
N ASN A 353 27.82 11.88 10.23
CA ASN A 353 28.14 10.98 11.35
C ASN A 353 27.79 9.51 11.12
N HIS A 354 26.88 9.17 10.18
CA HIS A 354 26.39 7.79 10.03
C HIS A 354 26.34 7.25 8.60
N MET A 355 26.50 8.12 7.60
CA MET A 355 26.44 7.75 6.18
C MET A 355 27.65 8.27 5.38
N GLY A 356 28.78 8.48 6.07
CA GLY A 356 30.03 8.96 5.46
C GLY A 356 30.59 7.98 4.44
N GLY A 357 30.43 6.67 4.71
CA GLY A 357 30.82 5.58 3.82
C GLY A 357 29.95 5.51 2.55
N GLU A 358 28.63 5.62 2.68
CA GLU A 358 27.72 5.69 1.52
C GLU A 358 28.03 6.90 0.63
N LEU A 359 28.27 8.07 1.22
CA LEU A 359 28.62 9.28 0.48
C LEU A 359 29.98 9.12 -0.23
N LYS A 360 30.96 8.48 0.41
CA LYS A 360 32.25 8.14 -0.21
C LYS A 360 32.04 7.23 -1.42
N ASN A 361 31.24 6.17 -1.28
CA ASN A 361 30.92 5.26 -2.39
C ASN A 361 30.24 5.97 -3.55
N LEU A 362 29.30 6.88 -3.27
CA LEU A 362 28.62 7.66 -4.30
C LEU A 362 29.62 8.56 -5.06
N CYS A 363 30.52 9.23 -4.34
CA CYS A 363 31.59 10.02 -4.96
C CYS A 363 32.53 9.14 -5.80
N THR A 364 32.95 7.97 -5.30
CA THR A 364 33.75 7.02 -6.08
C THR A 364 33.03 6.58 -7.36
N LEU A 365 31.73 6.24 -7.26
CA LEU A 365 30.91 5.86 -8.41
C LEU A 365 30.84 6.97 -9.47
N PHE A 366 30.79 8.23 -9.07
CA PHE A 366 30.81 9.36 -10.00
C PHE A 366 32.04 9.33 -10.91
N TYR A 367 33.22 9.17 -10.33
CA TYR A 367 34.48 9.10 -11.08
C TYR A 367 34.61 7.81 -11.88
N GLU A 368 34.15 6.68 -11.34
CA GLU A 368 34.14 5.41 -12.07
C GLU A 368 33.24 5.40 -13.31
N LEU A 369 32.21 6.25 -13.33
CA LEU A 369 31.34 6.43 -14.48
C LEU A 369 31.88 7.48 -15.47
N GLU A 370 33.04 8.08 -15.18
CA GLU A 370 33.67 9.12 -15.99
C GLU A 370 32.73 10.33 -16.19
N LEU A 371 31.91 10.65 -15.18
CA LEU A 371 30.98 11.79 -15.23
C LEU A 371 31.68 13.14 -15.04
N GLY A 372 32.96 13.14 -14.65
CA GLY A 372 33.79 14.34 -14.52
C GLY A 372 34.36 14.87 -15.83
N ASP A 373 34.34 14.08 -16.91
CA ASP A 373 34.91 14.43 -18.23
C ASP A 373 34.01 15.38 -19.04
N VAL A 374 33.30 16.26 -18.34
CA VAL A 374 32.52 17.34 -18.94
C VAL A 374 33.41 18.57 -19.05
N ASP A 375 33.29 19.29 -20.19
CA ASP A 375 33.98 20.56 -20.40
C ASP A 375 33.45 21.62 -19.41
N VAL A 376 34.20 21.82 -18.33
CA VAL A 376 34.03 22.85 -17.30
C VAL A 376 35.28 23.73 -17.26
N GLU A 377 35.10 25.02 -16.94
CA GLU A 377 36.21 25.99 -16.89
C GLU A 377 37.30 25.59 -15.88
N GLU A 378 36.92 24.92 -14.78
CA GLU A 378 37.81 24.45 -13.72
C GLU A 378 37.30 23.09 -13.19
N GLN A 379 38.20 22.11 -13.08
CA GLN A 379 37.89 20.77 -12.57
C GLN A 379 37.97 20.75 -11.03
N PRO A 380 36.91 20.36 -10.32
CA PRO A 380 36.88 20.37 -8.86
C PRO A 380 37.71 19.23 -8.23
N GLU A 381 38.22 19.47 -7.03
CA GLU A 381 38.80 18.40 -6.21
C GLU A 381 37.75 17.36 -5.78
N GLN A 382 38.17 16.11 -5.60
CA GLN A 382 37.28 15.00 -5.19
C GLN A 382 36.54 15.28 -3.87
N THR A 383 37.21 15.91 -2.91
CA THR A 383 36.61 16.31 -1.64
C THR A 383 35.54 17.39 -1.83
N ALA A 384 35.79 18.34 -2.74
CA ALA A 384 34.82 19.40 -3.06
C ALA A 384 33.55 18.81 -3.70
N LEU A 385 33.71 17.87 -4.63
CA LEU A 385 32.57 17.17 -5.23
C LEU A 385 31.79 16.33 -4.21
N LYS A 386 32.48 15.57 -3.35
CA LYS A 386 31.84 14.79 -2.27
C LYS A 386 30.94 15.69 -1.41
N ASN A 387 31.43 16.87 -1.03
CA ASN A 387 30.67 17.83 -0.23
C ASN A 387 29.45 18.36 -0.98
N VAL A 388 29.61 18.75 -2.26
CA VAL A 388 28.48 19.19 -3.10
C VAL A 388 27.41 18.11 -3.27
N LEU A 389 27.82 16.84 -3.44
CA LEU A 389 26.90 15.70 -3.50
C LEU A 389 26.15 15.53 -2.16
N GLY A 390 26.84 15.70 -1.03
CA GLY A 390 26.22 15.67 0.28
C GLY A 390 25.16 16.76 0.43
N GLU A 391 25.48 18.01 0.09
CA GLU A 391 24.53 19.13 0.10
C GLU A 391 23.33 18.88 -0.81
N PHE A 392 23.55 18.30 -2.00
CA PHE A 392 22.49 17.96 -2.93
C PHE A 392 21.49 16.97 -2.31
N LEU A 393 21.98 15.93 -1.64
CA LEU A 393 21.14 14.96 -0.94
C LEU A 393 20.42 15.56 0.27
N ILE A 394 21.10 16.40 1.06
CA ILE A 394 20.51 17.09 2.24
C ILE A 394 19.36 18.00 1.82
N HIS A 395 19.53 18.73 0.73
CA HIS A 395 18.52 19.68 0.22
C HIS A 395 17.37 19.02 -0.55
N CYS A 396 17.38 17.70 -0.74
CA CYS A 396 16.27 16.97 -1.35
C CYS A 396 14.99 17.18 -0.51
N PRO A 397 13.93 17.79 -1.07
CA PRO A 397 12.74 18.19 -0.32
C PRO A 397 11.75 17.04 -0.08
N ILE A 398 11.89 15.96 -0.85
CA ILE A 398 11.07 14.75 -0.76
C ILE A 398 11.98 13.54 -0.50
N TYR A 399 11.37 12.39 -0.24
CA TYR A 399 12.09 11.12 -0.05
C TYR A 399 13.02 10.81 -1.23
N ARG A 400 12.52 10.88 -2.47
CA ARG A 400 13.34 10.75 -3.69
C ARG A 400 12.58 11.16 -4.94
N PHE A 401 13.32 11.45 -6.01
CA PHE A 401 12.80 11.67 -7.36
C PHE A 401 12.76 10.38 -8.20
N TYR A 402 11.89 10.37 -9.21
CA TYR A 402 11.64 9.21 -10.09
C TYR A 402 11.85 9.47 -11.58
N GLY A 403 12.14 10.71 -12.00
CA GLY A 403 12.50 11.02 -13.38
C GLY A 403 13.91 10.54 -13.68
N MET A 404 14.04 9.77 -14.76
CA MET A 404 15.27 9.07 -15.12
C MET A 404 15.67 9.31 -16.57
N HIS A 405 15.17 10.38 -17.18
CA HIS A 405 15.52 10.79 -18.54
C HIS A 405 16.07 12.22 -18.49
N PHE A 406 17.30 12.40 -18.96
CA PHE A 406 18.04 13.66 -18.87
C PHE A 406 18.11 14.37 -20.24
N PRO A 407 18.07 15.71 -20.31
CA PRO A 407 17.84 16.62 -19.20
C PRO A 407 16.43 16.44 -18.62
N LEU A 408 16.30 16.67 -17.32
CA LEU A 408 14.99 16.53 -16.67
C LEU A 408 14.01 17.60 -17.18
N HIS A 409 12.73 17.26 -17.23
CA HIS A 409 11.64 18.14 -17.69
C HIS A 409 10.53 18.27 -16.62
N GLY A 410 9.56 19.15 -16.88
CA GLY A 410 8.33 19.25 -16.06
C GLY A 410 8.54 19.81 -14.65
N SER A 411 7.77 19.31 -13.68
CA SER A 411 7.83 19.72 -12.27
C SER A 411 9.14 19.34 -11.60
N GLN A 412 9.65 18.14 -11.85
CA GLN A 412 10.90 17.65 -11.25
C GLN A 412 12.11 18.52 -11.63
N LYS A 413 12.17 19.02 -12.88
CA LYS A 413 13.21 20.00 -13.26
C LYS A 413 13.18 21.22 -12.34
N LYS A 414 11.99 21.79 -12.09
CA LYS A 414 11.82 22.98 -11.26
C LYS A 414 12.19 22.71 -9.80
N GLU A 415 11.79 21.57 -9.26
CA GLU A 415 12.11 21.15 -7.88
C GLU A 415 13.63 20.97 -7.69
N LEU A 416 14.31 20.33 -8.64
CA LEU A 416 15.77 20.18 -8.59
C LEU A 416 16.49 21.52 -8.81
N GLU A 417 16.01 22.39 -9.72
CA GLU A 417 16.59 23.74 -9.89
C GLU A 417 16.53 24.57 -8.59
N GLN A 418 15.45 24.40 -7.79
CA GLN A 418 15.34 25.03 -6.48
C GLN A 418 16.40 24.52 -5.49
N ILE A 419 16.78 23.24 -5.56
CA ILE A 419 17.90 22.69 -4.76
C ILE A 419 19.19 23.45 -5.09
N PHE A 420 19.51 23.59 -6.38
CA PHE A 420 20.72 24.33 -6.81
C PHE A 420 20.67 25.81 -6.45
N THR A 421 19.49 26.42 -6.46
CA THR A 421 19.34 27.82 -6.00
C THR A 421 19.67 27.94 -4.51
N LYS A 422 19.17 27.04 -3.67
CA LYS A 422 19.49 27.01 -2.23
C LYS A 422 20.98 26.77 -1.99
N MET A 423 21.58 25.83 -2.73
CA MET A 423 23.00 25.48 -2.58
C MET A 423 23.94 26.61 -3.00
N LYS A 424 23.58 27.42 -4.01
CA LYS A 424 24.43 28.50 -4.53
C LYS A 424 24.79 29.54 -3.46
N ASP A 425 23.90 29.75 -2.50
CA ASP A 425 24.06 30.75 -1.44
C ASP A 425 24.70 30.17 -0.17
N LEU A 426 25.07 28.88 -0.15
CA LEU A 426 25.75 28.25 0.98
C LEU A 426 27.18 28.80 1.13
N ILE A 427 27.53 29.14 2.37
CA ILE A 427 28.88 29.59 2.70
C ILE A 427 29.85 28.41 2.55
N GLY A 428 30.92 28.60 1.77
CA GLY A 428 31.98 27.61 1.59
C GLY A 428 31.67 26.49 0.59
N ILE A 429 30.55 26.56 -0.13
CA ILE A 429 30.27 25.61 -1.22
C ILE A 429 31.24 25.84 -2.39
N ASP A 430 31.77 24.76 -2.93
CA ASP A 430 32.68 24.81 -4.08
C ASP A 430 31.89 25.08 -5.36
N LYS A 431 32.16 26.23 -6.00
CA LYS A 431 31.41 26.68 -7.19
C LYS A 431 31.69 25.80 -8.42
N PRO A 432 32.94 25.42 -8.73
CA PRO A 432 33.22 24.48 -9.82
C PRO A 432 32.47 23.14 -9.68
N ALA A 433 32.51 22.51 -8.50
CA ALA A 433 31.80 21.26 -8.23
C ALA A 433 30.27 21.41 -8.34
N LEU A 434 29.71 22.49 -7.81
CA LEU A 434 28.28 22.79 -7.93
C LEU A 434 27.87 22.95 -9.40
N GLN A 435 28.69 23.67 -10.18
CA GLN A 435 28.46 23.89 -11.61
C GLN A 435 28.56 22.58 -12.39
N LEU A 436 29.54 21.72 -12.11
CA LEU A 436 29.69 20.41 -12.73
C LEU A 436 28.44 19.54 -12.52
N LEU A 437 28.00 19.36 -11.27
CA LEU A 437 26.80 18.59 -10.96
C LEU A 437 25.55 19.18 -11.62
N ARG A 438 25.40 20.51 -11.60
CA ARG A 438 24.29 21.19 -12.24
C ARG A 438 24.29 20.98 -13.76
N GLN A 439 25.44 21.07 -14.41
CA GLN A 439 25.56 20.85 -15.86
C GLN A 439 25.18 19.42 -16.22
N LEU A 440 25.63 18.42 -15.44
CA LEU A 440 25.29 17.02 -15.67
C LEU A 440 23.78 16.74 -15.68
N LEU A 441 23.02 17.38 -14.78
CA LEU A 441 21.57 17.14 -14.67
C LEU A 441 20.72 17.93 -15.68
N PHE A 442 21.24 19.01 -16.29
CA PHE A 442 20.44 19.94 -17.09
C PHE A 442 21.02 20.32 -18.47
N LYS A 443 22.21 19.84 -18.87
CA LYS A 443 22.82 20.21 -20.16
C LYS A 443 22.09 19.53 -21.33
N GLU A 444 21.69 20.34 -22.32
CA GLU A 444 20.86 19.89 -23.45
C GLU A 444 21.66 19.35 -24.66
N ASN A 445 23.00 19.47 -24.66
CA ASN A 445 23.87 19.13 -25.80
C ASN A 445 25.07 18.24 -25.40
N VAL A 446 24.89 16.91 -25.32
CA VAL A 446 25.99 15.95 -25.12
C VAL A 446 26.05 15.00 -26.31
N THR A 447 27.20 14.95 -27.00
CA THR A 447 27.45 14.36 -28.32
C THR A 447 27.58 12.82 -28.37
N ASP A 448 27.03 12.10 -27.40
CA ASP A 448 26.87 10.63 -27.46
C ASP A 448 25.69 10.24 -26.56
N GLU A 449 24.47 10.43 -27.10
CA GLU A 449 23.23 10.56 -26.33
C GLU A 449 23.00 9.35 -25.40
N GLN A 450 23.14 8.10 -25.87
CA GLN A 450 22.77 6.95 -25.05
C GLN A 450 23.78 6.60 -23.95
N ALA A 451 25.08 6.60 -24.25
CA ALA A 451 26.12 6.20 -23.28
C ALA A 451 26.18 7.17 -22.08
N PHE A 452 26.02 8.46 -22.34
CA PHE A 452 25.89 9.46 -21.29
C PHE A 452 24.62 9.26 -20.47
N GLN A 453 23.46 9.05 -21.12
CA GLN A 453 22.18 8.80 -20.44
C GLN A 453 22.27 7.62 -19.48
N ASP A 454 22.88 6.51 -19.90
CA ASP A 454 23.02 5.31 -19.09
C ASP A 454 23.88 5.60 -17.84
N LYS A 455 25.01 6.30 -18.01
CA LYS A 455 25.91 6.70 -16.92
C LYS A 455 25.23 7.63 -15.91
N ILE A 456 24.62 8.73 -16.38
CA ILE A 456 23.98 9.71 -15.49
C ILE A 456 22.73 9.13 -14.81
N THR A 457 21.94 8.33 -15.53
CA THR A 457 20.78 7.63 -14.96
C THR A 457 21.22 6.67 -13.87
N ARG A 458 22.30 5.92 -14.11
CA ARG A 458 22.84 5.00 -13.10
C ARG A 458 23.28 5.74 -11.85
N PHE A 459 23.99 6.86 -12.00
CA PHE A 459 24.44 7.68 -10.88
C PHE A 459 23.25 8.28 -10.11
N PHE A 460 22.30 8.90 -10.82
CA PHE A 460 21.16 9.54 -10.20
C PHE A 460 20.26 8.54 -9.46
N LYS A 461 20.03 7.34 -10.01
CA LYS A 461 19.33 6.26 -9.30
C LYS A 461 19.99 5.91 -7.97
N ARG A 462 21.33 5.87 -7.92
CA ARG A 462 22.07 5.65 -6.66
C ARG A 462 21.91 6.81 -5.69
N CYS A 463 21.97 8.07 -6.14
CA CYS A 463 21.66 9.23 -5.29
C CYS A 463 20.27 9.08 -4.65
N MET A 464 19.27 8.66 -5.44
CA MET A 464 17.88 8.53 -4.99
C MET A 464 17.63 7.35 -4.03
N GLN A 465 18.51 6.35 -4.01
CA GLN A 465 18.47 5.31 -2.97
C GLN A 465 19.02 5.80 -1.62
N PHE A 466 19.71 6.96 -1.58
CA PHE A 466 20.31 7.53 -0.37
C PHE A 466 19.58 8.78 0.16
N SER A 467 18.83 9.50 -0.67
CA SER A 467 18.02 10.65 -0.22
C SER A 467 16.91 10.23 0.75
N GLY A 468 16.27 9.08 0.50
CA GLY A 468 15.19 8.55 1.34
C GLY A 468 15.64 8.24 2.77
N PRO A 469 16.73 7.48 2.99
CA PRO A 469 17.33 7.30 4.31
C PRO A 469 17.61 8.61 5.06
N LEU A 470 18.14 9.64 4.39
CA LEU A 470 18.39 10.94 5.02
C LEU A 470 17.09 11.63 5.44
N MET A 471 16.03 11.52 4.63
CA MET A 471 14.70 12.02 5.01
C MET A 471 14.18 11.29 6.25
N ALA A 472 14.11 9.96 6.21
CA ALA A 472 13.60 9.16 7.32
C ALA A 472 14.41 9.38 8.61
N LYS A 473 15.74 9.26 8.55
CA LYS A 473 16.59 9.30 9.75
C LYS A 473 16.80 10.72 10.28
N GLY A 474 16.89 11.72 9.39
CA GLY A 474 17.05 13.12 9.77
C GLY A 474 15.75 13.75 10.28
N VAL A 475 14.60 13.38 9.70
CA VAL A 475 13.29 13.96 10.02
C VAL A 475 12.49 13.06 10.97
N GLU A 476 12.09 11.87 10.54
CA GLU A 476 11.18 11.01 11.31
C GLU A 476 11.82 10.48 12.60
N ASP A 477 13.08 10.08 12.55
CA ASP A 477 13.78 9.48 13.69
C ASP A 477 14.65 10.48 14.46
N THR A 478 14.60 11.78 14.14
CA THR A 478 15.40 12.79 14.84
C THR A 478 14.69 14.14 15.00
N LEU A 479 14.09 14.72 13.96
CA LEU A 479 13.35 15.99 14.10
C LEU A 479 12.04 15.80 14.88
N MET A 480 11.26 14.77 14.56
CA MET A 480 9.99 14.46 15.23
C MET A 480 10.12 14.18 16.74
N TYR A 481 11.32 13.89 17.23
CA TYR A 481 11.62 13.70 18.66
C TYR A 481 12.18 14.95 19.35
N THR A 482 12.48 16.01 18.59
CA THR A 482 13.06 17.24 19.13
C THR A 482 12.20 18.47 18.92
N TYR A 483 11.36 18.51 17.87
CA TYR A 483 10.42 19.58 17.61
C TYR A 483 9.07 19.31 18.29
N ASN A 484 8.99 19.61 19.59
CA ASN A 484 7.86 19.25 20.43
C ASN A 484 6.78 20.35 20.49
N ARG A 485 6.65 21.20 19.45
CA ARG A 485 5.60 22.24 19.38
C ARG A 485 4.23 21.62 19.60
N PHE A 486 3.91 20.62 18.80
CA PHE A 486 2.70 19.80 18.95
C PHE A 486 3.00 18.40 18.41
N VAL A 487 3.13 17.43 19.31
CA VAL A 487 3.60 16.08 18.95
C VAL A 487 2.56 15.25 18.22
N GLY A 488 1.31 15.73 18.11
CA GLY A 488 0.26 15.10 17.32
C GLY A 488 0.58 15.08 15.82
N ASN A 489 1.39 16.03 15.33
CA ASN A 489 1.84 16.10 13.94
C ASN A 489 3.22 15.45 13.71
N ASN A 490 3.85 14.94 14.77
CA ASN A 490 5.15 14.25 14.70
C ASN A 490 4.90 12.76 14.42
N GLU A 491 4.40 12.47 13.21
CA GLU A 491 3.93 11.15 12.79
C GLU A 491 4.44 10.80 11.39
N VAL A 492 4.59 9.51 11.09
CA VAL A 492 5.02 9.03 9.76
C VAL A 492 4.02 9.49 8.69
N GLY A 493 4.53 10.18 7.67
CA GLY A 493 3.75 10.82 6.60
C GLY A 493 3.00 12.10 6.98
N ASP A 494 3.15 12.59 8.20
CA ASP A 494 2.83 13.96 8.60
C ASP A 494 4.14 14.76 8.78
N SER A 495 4.03 16.05 9.09
CA SER A 495 5.20 16.93 9.21
C SER A 495 5.15 17.76 10.49
N PRO A 496 6.28 17.90 11.22
CA PRO A 496 6.37 18.85 12.32
C PRO A 496 6.13 20.32 11.87
N GLU A 497 6.22 20.62 10.58
CA GLU A 497 5.87 21.93 10.00
C GLU A 497 4.36 22.17 9.99
N GLY A 498 3.56 21.10 9.80
CA GLY A 498 2.11 21.17 9.74
C GLY A 498 1.50 21.66 11.05
N PHE A 499 0.36 22.36 10.94
CA PHE A 499 -0.49 22.73 12.08
C PHE A 499 -1.96 22.82 11.65
N GLY A 500 -2.47 21.75 11.08
CA GLY A 500 -3.87 21.62 10.70
C GLY A 500 -4.22 22.13 9.31
N ILE A 501 -5.41 21.77 8.84
CA ILE A 501 -5.98 22.18 7.55
C ILE A 501 -7.44 22.59 7.69
N SER A 502 -7.95 23.33 6.70
CA SER A 502 -9.37 23.68 6.65
C SER A 502 -10.24 22.50 6.15
N ILE A 503 -11.53 22.51 6.49
CA ILE A 503 -12.53 21.59 5.92
C ILE A 503 -12.54 21.65 4.39
N ALA A 504 -12.34 22.83 3.80
CA ALA A 504 -12.30 22.98 2.34
C ALA A 504 -11.10 22.24 1.73
N THR A 505 -9.91 22.41 2.32
CA THR A 505 -8.69 21.71 1.92
C THR A 505 -8.84 20.18 2.06
N PHE A 506 -9.50 19.71 3.12
CA PHE A 506 -9.81 18.30 3.27
C PHE A 506 -10.68 17.78 2.11
N HIS A 507 -11.75 18.50 1.75
CA HIS A 507 -12.61 18.14 0.63
C HIS A 507 -11.86 18.12 -0.71
N GLU A 508 -11.01 19.11 -0.96
CA GLU A 508 -10.16 19.15 -2.17
C GLU A 508 -9.27 17.91 -2.27
N ARG A 509 -8.60 17.53 -1.18
CA ARG A 509 -7.78 16.31 -1.11
C ARG A 509 -8.59 15.04 -1.34
N MET A 510 -9.81 14.96 -0.79
CA MET A 510 -10.69 13.79 -1.01
C MET A 510 -11.20 13.70 -2.45
N VAL A 511 -11.49 14.83 -3.10
CA VAL A 511 -11.87 14.87 -4.52
C VAL A 511 -10.71 14.39 -5.40
N GLU A 512 -9.49 14.87 -5.16
CA GLU A 512 -8.32 14.41 -5.94
C GLU A 512 -8.01 12.94 -5.67
N ARG A 513 -8.12 12.49 -4.41
CA ARG A 513 -7.97 11.07 -4.06
C ARG A 513 -8.98 10.18 -4.79
N GLN A 514 -10.25 10.57 -4.86
CA GLN A 514 -11.27 9.82 -5.60
C GLN A 514 -10.96 9.71 -7.09
N LYS A 515 -10.35 10.75 -7.67
CA LYS A 515 -10.00 10.81 -9.09
C LYS A 515 -8.76 9.99 -9.42
N SER A 516 -7.71 10.12 -8.62
CA SER A 516 -6.38 9.61 -8.96
C SER A 516 -6.04 8.29 -8.28
N TRP A 517 -6.47 8.07 -7.02
CA TRP A 517 -6.12 6.89 -6.23
C TRP A 517 -7.30 6.38 -5.38
N PRO A 518 -8.46 6.04 -5.98
CA PRO A 518 -9.66 5.64 -5.25
C PRO A 518 -9.52 4.31 -4.50
N LEU A 519 -8.49 3.53 -4.83
CA LEU A 519 -8.18 2.22 -4.26
C LEU A 519 -6.98 2.24 -3.30
N ALA A 520 -6.35 3.40 -3.05
CA ALA A 520 -5.29 3.48 -2.03
C ALA A 520 -5.86 3.13 -0.64
N LEU A 521 -5.02 2.56 0.23
CA LEU A 521 -5.44 2.29 1.61
C LEU A 521 -5.62 3.61 2.38
N SER A 522 -6.58 3.64 3.30
CA SER A 522 -6.85 4.75 4.20
C SER A 522 -6.51 4.30 5.61
N ALA A 523 -5.25 4.49 6.00
CA ALA A 523 -4.74 4.11 7.31
C ALA A 523 -4.98 5.21 8.36
N SER A 524 -5.08 4.79 9.61
CA SER A 524 -5.03 5.67 10.78
C SER A 524 -4.12 5.12 11.88
N ALA A 525 -3.73 3.85 11.86
CA ALA A 525 -2.69 3.29 12.69
C ALA A 525 -1.94 2.23 11.88
N THR A 526 -0.65 2.05 12.15
CA THR A 526 0.16 0.99 11.55
C THR A 526 1.12 0.43 12.60
N HIS A 527 1.93 -0.55 12.21
CA HIS A 527 3.01 -1.06 13.05
C HIS A 527 4.22 -0.10 13.15
N ASP A 528 4.25 0.98 12.36
CA ASP A 528 5.34 1.97 12.35
C ASP A 528 4.91 3.38 12.78
N THR A 529 3.60 3.64 12.93
CA THR A 529 3.13 4.91 13.49
C THR A 529 3.74 5.13 14.87
N LYS A 530 4.25 6.34 15.10
CA LYS A 530 4.90 6.78 16.34
C LYS A 530 3.91 6.77 17.51
N ARG A 531 2.60 6.90 17.25
CA ARG A 531 1.53 6.91 18.25
C ARG A 531 0.29 6.18 17.74
N GLY A 532 -0.50 5.65 18.66
CA GLY A 532 -1.80 5.06 18.37
C GLY A 532 -2.80 6.09 17.83
N GLU A 533 -3.82 5.61 17.12
CA GLU A 533 -4.77 6.50 16.45
C GLU A 533 -5.61 7.36 17.41
N ASP A 534 -5.84 6.85 18.62
CA ASP A 534 -6.64 7.55 19.64
C ASP A 534 -5.78 8.46 20.53
N VAL A 535 -4.47 8.19 20.62
CA VAL A 535 -3.51 9.13 21.19
C VAL A 535 -3.53 10.42 20.40
N ARG A 536 -3.47 10.35 19.06
CA ARG A 536 -3.52 11.55 18.21
C ARG A 536 -4.88 12.25 18.32
N ALA A 537 -5.98 11.51 18.29
CA ALA A 537 -7.33 12.07 18.45
C ALA A 537 -7.50 12.89 19.76
N ARG A 538 -6.90 12.42 20.87
CA ARG A 538 -6.82 13.17 22.13
C ARG A 538 -5.89 14.38 22.03
N LEU A 539 -4.71 14.21 21.45
CA LEU A 539 -3.77 15.33 21.26
C LEU A 539 -4.39 16.47 20.45
N ASN A 540 -5.20 16.18 19.43
CA ASN A 540 -5.88 17.22 18.64
C ASN A 540 -6.76 18.14 19.52
N VAL A 541 -7.37 17.63 20.59
CA VAL A 541 -8.18 18.43 21.53
C VAL A 541 -7.32 19.48 22.27
N LEU A 542 -6.02 19.25 22.45
CA LEU A 542 -5.11 20.27 23.01
C LEU A 542 -5.07 21.54 22.16
N THR A 543 -5.31 21.41 20.85
CA THR A 543 -5.34 22.54 19.92
C THR A 543 -6.67 23.27 19.96
N ASP A 544 -7.76 22.58 20.27
CA ASP A 544 -9.06 23.20 20.53
C ASP A 544 -9.07 24.00 21.85
N GLU A 545 -8.44 23.45 22.89
CA GLU A 545 -8.34 24.04 24.23
C GLU A 545 -6.96 24.67 24.49
N SER A 546 -6.38 25.32 23.47
CA SER A 546 -4.98 25.81 23.46
C SER A 546 -4.59 26.63 24.69
N LYS A 547 -5.45 27.56 25.09
CA LYS A 547 -5.25 28.43 26.27
C LYS A 547 -5.30 27.63 27.56
N GLY A 548 -6.24 26.69 27.66
CA GLY A 548 -6.40 25.79 28.79
C GLY A 548 -5.16 24.92 28.95
N TRP A 549 -4.71 24.28 27.87
CA TRP A 549 -3.52 23.47 27.82
C TRP A 549 -2.26 24.23 28.23
N ILE A 550 -1.98 25.39 27.63
CA ILE A 550 -0.77 26.16 27.95
C ILE A 550 -0.79 26.67 29.40
N LYS A 551 -1.97 27.02 29.93
CA LYS A 551 -2.12 27.38 31.34
C LYS A 551 -1.84 26.19 32.26
N LEU A 552 -2.36 25.01 31.91
CA LEU A 552 -2.13 23.77 32.64
C LEU A 552 -0.65 23.41 32.67
N VAL A 553 0.04 23.43 31.52
CA VAL A 553 1.48 23.13 31.41
C VAL A 553 2.32 24.09 32.25
N LYS A 554 2.04 25.40 32.24
CA LYS A 554 2.76 26.36 33.08
C LYS A 554 2.55 26.10 34.57
N ALA A 555 1.35 25.67 34.96
CA ALA A 555 1.08 25.27 36.33
C ALA A 555 1.87 23.98 36.67
N ALA A 556 1.84 22.98 35.79
CA ALA A 556 2.60 21.73 35.93
C ALA A 556 4.10 22.01 36.12
N GLN A 557 4.72 22.79 35.23
CA GLN A 557 6.13 23.19 35.30
C GLN A 557 6.50 23.87 36.64
N LYS A 558 5.58 24.63 37.23
CA LYS A 558 5.79 25.29 38.52
C LYS A 558 5.72 24.27 39.67
N HIS A 559 4.72 23.38 39.64
CA HIS A 559 4.45 22.43 40.73
C HIS A 559 5.43 21.24 40.72
N ASN A 560 5.76 20.73 39.53
CA ASN A 560 6.58 19.53 39.33
C ASN A 560 8.08 19.82 39.33
N ARG A 561 8.49 21.07 39.61
CA ARG A 561 9.91 21.48 39.65
C ARG A 561 10.74 20.62 40.60
N ASN A 562 10.13 20.16 41.70
CA ASN A 562 10.81 19.35 42.70
C ASN A 562 11.00 17.89 42.29
N PHE A 563 10.29 17.40 41.26
CA PHE A 563 10.48 16.04 40.72
C PHE A 563 11.73 15.96 39.84
N LYS A 564 12.28 17.12 39.44
CA LYS A 564 13.49 17.17 38.62
C LYS A 564 14.73 16.84 39.43
N ILE A 565 15.45 15.81 39.01
CA ILE A 565 16.74 15.44 39.60
C ILE A 565 17.85 16.18 38.85
N GLY A 566 18.65 16.98 39.55
CA GLY A 566 19.71 17.78 38.91
C GLY A 566 19.21 18.79 37.87
N GLY A 567 17.93 19.18 37.94
CA GLY A 567 17.30 20.05 36.94
C GLY A 567 16.85 19.35 35.65
N GLN A 568 16.87 18.02 35.61
CA GLN A 568 16.47 17.18 34.47
C GLN A 568 15.07 16.58 34.69
N PRO A 569 14.27 16.32 33.63
CA PRO A 569 14.56 16.60 32.23
C PRO A 569 14.54 18.10 31.91
N ASP A 570 15.11 18.52 30.78
CA ASP A 570 15.03 19.92 30.35
C ASP A 570 13.60 20.33 29.96
N GLN A 571 13.39 21.61 29.64
CA GLN A 571 12.03 22.12 29.34
C GLN A 571 11.40 21.54 28.07
N ASN A 572 12.20 21.09 27.11
CA ASN A 572 11.71 20.52 25.85
C ASN A 572 11.20 19.10 26.08
N ASP A 573 11.99 18.31 26.80
CA ASP A 573 11.68 16.92 27.09
C ASP A 573 10.58 16.83 28.16
N GLU A 574 10.55 17.77 29.12
CA GLU A 574 9.41 17.94 30.02
C GLU A 574 8.09 18.21 29.26
N TYR A 575 8.12 19.05 28.22
CA TYR A 575 6.92 19.34 27.42
C TYR A 575 6.49 18.15 26.55
N LEU A 576 7.44 17.36 26.05
CA LEU A 576 7.16 16.07 25.41
C LEU A 576 6.47 15.11 26.37
N ILE A 577 6.96 15.00 27.61
CA ILE A 577 6.36 14.13 28.64
C ILE A 577 4.91 14.52 28.91
N TYR A 578 4.62 15.81 29.11
CA TYR A 578 3.24 16.26 29.35
C TYR A 578 2.29 15.92 28.19
N GLN A 579 2.69 16.19 26.94
CA GLN A 579 1.85 15.83 25.78
C GLN A 579 1.67 14.31 25.67
N THR A 580 2.76 13.56 25.86
CA THR A 580 2.71 12.09 25.77
C THR A 580 1.75 11.52 26.81
N ILE A 581 1.90 11.90 28.08
CA ILE A 581 1.02 11.45 29.17
C ILE A 581 -0.44 11.81 28.87
N SER A 582 -0.72 13.06 28.46
CA SER A 582 -2.08 13.47 28.11
C SER A 582 -2.69 12.64 26.98
N GLY A 583 -1.88 12.24 25.99
CA GLY A 583 -2.33 11.37 24.91
C GLY A 583 -2.57 9.91 25.35
N THR A 584 -1.68 9.35 26.16
CA THR A 584 -1.59 7.89 26.38
C THR A 584 -2.17 7.37 27.69
N LEU A 585 -2.54 8.24 28.62
CA LEU A 585 -3.14 7.81 29.89
C LEU A 585 -4.34 6.89 29.68
N PRO A 586 -4.53 5.85 30.51
CA PRO A 586 -5.71 4.99 30.42
C PRO A 586 -7.02 5.79 30.41
N MET A 587 -8.05 5.25 29.77
CA MET A 587 -9.38 5.89 29.78
C MET A 587 -9.91 6.01 31.21
N PRO A 588 -10.69 7.05 31.55
CA PRO A 588 -11.20 7.20 32.92
C PRO A 588 -11.99 5.97 33.37
N GLY A 589 -11.58 5.38 34.49
CA GLY A 589 -12.17 4.16 35.04
C GLY A 589 -11.55 2.85 34.55
N GLU A 590 -10.65 2.89 33.57
CA GLU A 590 -9.87 1.74 33.11
C GLU A 590 -8.52 1.67 33.83
N GLN A 591 -8.02 0.47 34.09
CA GLN A 591 -6.70 0.23 34.70
C GLN A 591 -5.72 -0.30 33.66
N ASP A 592 -4.47 0.15 33.77
CA ASP A 592 -3.36 -0.34 32.95
C ASP A 592 -2.14 -0.54 33.85
N ASP A 593 -2.03 -1.74 34.42
CA ASP A 593 -1.06 -2.06 35.48
C ASP A 593 0.41 -1.89 35.02
N ASP A 594 0.67 -1.85 33.72
CA ASP A 594 2.01 -1.70 33.13
C ASP A 594 2.30 -0.29 32.57
N TYR A 595 1.39 0.68 32.71
CA TYR A 595 1.51 2.00 32.07
C TYR A 595 2.83 2.73 32.41
N GLN A 596 3.27 2.66 33.67
CA GLN A 596 4.53 3.26 34.11
C GLN A 596 5.76 2.64 33.42
N VAL A 597 5.70 1.33 33.13
CA VAL A 597 6.75 0.63 32.39
C VAL A 597 6.72 1.08 30.92
N ARG A 598 5.54 1.12 30.31
CA ARG A 598 5.34 1.53 28.91
C ARG A 598 5.88 2.94 28.66
N ILE A 599 5.51 3.91 29.49
CA ILE A 599 5.99 5.30 29.33
C ILE A 599 7.50 5.39 29.56
N SER A 600 8.07 4.64 30.51
CA SER A 600 9.51 4.66 30.78
C SER A 600 10.32 4.10 29.62
N SER A 601 9.88 2.98 29.03
CA SER A 601 10.49 2.40 27.83
C SER A 601 10.37 3.31 26.62
N TYR A 602 9.22 3.98 26.45
CA TYR A 602 9.06 4.99 25.41
C TYR A 602 10.03 6.17 25.59
N LEU A 603 10.20 6.68 26.82
CA LEU A 603 11.09 7.82 27.06
C LEU A 603 12.54 7.47 26.78
N GLU A 604 13.00 6.25 27.11
CA GLU A 604 14.33 5.78 26.72
C GLU A 604 14.51 5.86 25.19
N LYS A 605 13.58 5.26 24.43
CA LYS A 605 13.61 5.29 22.97
C LYS A 605 13.54 6.71 22.42
N ALA A 606 12.57 7.51 22.87
CA ALA A 606 12.33 8.86 22.38
C ALA A 606 13.53 9.79 22.62
N LEU A 607 14.16 9.70 23.80
CA LEU A 607 15.34 10.51 24.14
C LEU A 607 16.58 10.07 23.35
N ARG A 608 16.75 8.77 23.11
CA ARG A 608 17.85 8.25 22.27
C ARG A 608 17.65 8.60 20.80
N GLU A 609 16.43 8.58 20.28
CA GLU A 609 16.13 9.06 18.93
C GLU A 609 16.33 10.58 18.79
N ALA A 610 16.03 11.35 19.83
CA ALA A 610 16.26 12.79 19.85
C ALA A 610 17.75 13.18 19.71
N LYS A 611 18.68 12.30 20.14
CA LYS A 611 20.14 12.47 20.04
C LYS A 611 20.68 13.78 20.66
N ARG A 612 19.96 14.36 21.64
CA ARG A 612 20.31 15.64 22.30
C ARG A 612 21.08 15.47 23.61
N LYS A 613 20.61 14.56 24.45
CA LYS A 613 21.07 14.35 25.84
C LYS A 613 21.52 12.93 26.11
N THR A 614 21.14 12.01 25.25
CA THR A 614 21.51 10.59 25.22
C THR A 614 21.38 10.12 23.77
N ASN A 615 21.97 8.97 23.43
CA ASN A 615 21.83 8.31 22.13
C ASN A 615 22.08 6.80 22.29
N TRP A 616 21.85 6.03 21.23
CA TRP A 616 22.00 4.56 21.25
C TRP A 616 23.45 4.07 21.40
N ALA A 617 24.42 4.83 20.88
CA ALA A 617 25.83 4.44 20.87
C ALA A 617 26.53 4.68 22.22
N ALA A 618 26.20 5.78 22.89
CA ALA A 618 26.74 6.19 24.19
C ALA A 618 25.60 6.73 25.08
N PRO A 619 24.80 5.84 25.68
CA PRO A 619 23.67 6.22 26.52
C PRO A 619 24.10 7.05 27.73
N THR A 620 23.33 8.08 28.04
CA THR A 620 23.47 8.90 29.24
C THR A 620 22.41 8.48 30.25
N GLU A 621 22.61 7.32 30.87
CA GLU A 621 21.60 6.62 31.70
C GLU A 621 21.05 7.48 32.85
N HIS A 622 21.87 8.36 33.45
CA HIS A 622 21.40 9.23 34.53
C HIS A 622 20.35 10.26 34.05
N TYR A 623 20.46 10.75 32.82
CA TYR A 623 19.46 11.65 32.22
C TYR A 623 18.17 10.90 31.90
N GLU A 624 18.30 9.70 31.34
CA GLU A 624 17.19 8.80 31.03
C GLU A 624 16.40 8.47 32.32
N ALA A 625 17.09 8.05 33.38
CA ALA A 625 16.49 7.76 34.68
C ALA A 625 15.80 8.98 35.31
N ALA A 626 16.39 10.17 35.20
CA ALA A 626 15.77 11.40 35.70
C ALA A 626 14.47 11.75 34.94
N ALA A 627 14.44 11.58 33.62
CA ALA A 627 13.25 11.80 32.80
C ALA A 627 12.14 10.77 33.08
N GLN A 628 12.50 9.49 33.22
CA GLN A 628 11.57 8.42 33.58
C GLN A 628 10.98 8.64 34.98
N SER A 629 11.82 8.93 35.97
CA SER A 629 11.38 9.22 37.34
C SER A 629 10.49 10.46 37.41
N PHE A 630 10.79 11.50 36.62
CA PHE A 630 9.93 12.67 36.51
C PHE A 630 8.54 12.30 35.96
N ALA A 631 8.48 11.51 34.88
CA ALA A 631 7.22 11.09 34.29
C ALA A 631 6.36 10.25 35.25
N VAL A 632 6.98 9.34 36.02
CA VAL A 632 6.29 8.54 37.04
C VAL A 632 5.75 9.42 38.18
N GLN A 633 6.54 10.35 38.71
CA GLN A 633 6.10 11.25 39.78
C GLN A 633 4.96 12.19 39.36
N VAL A 634 4.90 12.58 38.08
CA VAL A 634 3.77 13.37 37.54
C VAL A 634 2.44 12.62 37.65
N LEU A 635 2.46 11.29 37.67
CA LEU A 635 1.29 10.43 37.73
C LEU A 635 0.80 10.13 39.16
N GLU A 636 1.56 10.48 40.19
CA GLU A 636 1.20 10.14 41.57
C GLU A 636 0.09 11.05 42.14
N ASP A 637 -0.92 10.44 42.78
CA ASP A 637 -2.14 11.10 43.29
C ASP A 637 -1.93 12.04 44.50
N VAL A 638 -0.68 12.30 44.90
CA VAL A 638 -0.33 12.97 46.16
C VAL A 638 -0.01 14.46 46.00
N HIS A 639 -0.38 15.09 44.87
CA HIS A 639 0.12 16.42 44.51
C HIS A 639 -0.95 17.49 44.22
N PRO A 640 -0.73 18.77 44.59
CA PRO A 640 -1.72 19.86 44.43
C PRO A 640 -2.16 20.19 43.00
N PHE A 641 -1.46 19.65 42.01
CA PHE A 641 -1.77 19.80 40.59
C PHE A 641 -2.65 18.66 40.05
N HIS A 642 -2.70 17.53 40.75
CA HIS A 642 -3.34 16.29 40.31
C HIS A 642 -4.80 16.51 39.93
N ASP A 643 -5.63 17.08 40.82
CA ASP A 643 -7.07 17.33 40.52
C ASP A 643 -7.29 18.16 39.25
N LYS A 644 -6.44 19.17 39.00
CA LYS A 644 -6.54 20.01 37.79
C LYS A 644 -6.17 19.25 36.54
N PHE A 645 -5.17 18.38 36.64
CA PHE A 645 -4.73 17.53 35.55
C PHE A 645 -5.77 16.45 35.25
N THR A 646 -6.28 15.76 36.26
CA THR A 646 -7.32 14.74 36.15
C THR A 646 -8.59 15.31 35.51
N ASN A 647 -9.09 16.46 35.99
CA ASN A 647 -10.25 17.12 35.38
C ASN A 647 -10.02 17.47 33.90
N PHE A 648 -8.83 17.97 33.55
CA PHE A 648 -8.50 18.26 32.15
C PHE A 648 -8.37 16.97 31.32
N GLN A 649 -7.84 15.90 31.91
CA GLN A 649 -7.69 14.60 31.25
C GLN A 649 -9.03 13.92 30.97
N GLU A 650 -10.01 14.07 31.85
CA GLU A 650 -11.38 13.60 31.63
C GLU A 650 -12.02 14.32 30.44
N GLN A 651 -11.92 15.65 30.39
CA GLN A 651 -12.38 16.46 29.25
C GLN A 651 -11.66 16.05 27.96
N LEU A 652 -10.34 15.89 28.02
CA LEU A 652 -9.52 15.46 26.89
C LEU A 652 -9.98 14.09 26.36
N SER A 653 -10.32 13.17 27.27
CA SER A 653 -10.81 11.84 26.92
C SER A 653 -12.19 11.91 26.27
N GLU A 654 -13.12 12.72 26.80
CA GLU A 654 -14.45 12.89 26.20
C GLU A 654 -14.39 13.41 24.76
N PHE A 655 -13.68 14.50 24.52
CA PHE A 655 -13.56 15.06 23.17
C PHE A 655 -12.65 14.23 22.27
N GLY A 656 -11.64 13.55 22.84
CA GLY A 656 -10.80 12.60 22.12
C GLY A 656 -11.59 11.41 21.59
N ILE A 657 -12.57 10.91 22.34
CA ILE A 657 -13.52 9.88 21.90
C ILE A 657 -14.32 10.38 20.69
N ILE A 658 -14.82 11.62 20.72
CA ILE A 658 -15.56 12.21 19.59
C ILE A 658 -14.68 12.32 18.35
N ASN A 659 -13.46 12.82 18.49
CA ASN A 659 -12.49 12.91 17.41
C ASN A 659 -12.16 11.52 16.84
N SER A 660 -11.93 10.52 17.69
CA SER A 660 -11.63 9.14 17.28
C SER A 660 -12.79 8.51 16.50
N LEU A 661 -14.02 8.60 17.00
CA LEU A 661 -15.19 8.05 16.30
C LEU A 661 -15.45 8.80 14.99
N SER A 662 -15.20 10.11 14.95
CA SER A 662 -15.30 10.91 13.72
C SER A 662 -14.23 10.52 12.70
N GLN A 663 -12.97 10.33 13.14
CA GLN A 663 -11.87 9.80 12.33
C GLN A 663 -12.20 8.41 11.76
N MET A 664 -12.79 7.53 12.58
CA MET A 664 -13.26 6.22 12.12
C MET A 664 -14.32 6.36 11.03
N VAL A 665 -15.35 7.20 11.24
CA VAL A 665 -16.38 7.44 10.21
C VAL A 665 -15.75 7.97 8.91
N LEU A 666 -14.80 8.91 8.99
CA LEU A 666 -14.07 9.39 7.80
C LEU A 666 -13.32 8.26 7.10
N LYS A 667 -12.52 7.47 7.83
CA LYS A 667 -11.78 6.33 7.29
C LYS A 667 -12.69 5.39 6.50
N PHE A 668 -13.87 5.11 7.04
CA PHE A 668 -14.83 4.19 6.43
C PHE A 668 -15.80 4.83 5.44
N THR A 669 -15.83 6.15 5.22
CA THR A 669 -16.80 6.76 4.28
C THR A 669 -16.17 7.66 3.22
N ALA A 670 -14.96 8.14 3.45
CA ALA A 670 -14.17 8.88 2.45
C ALA A 670 -13.62 7.95 1.34
N PRO A 671 -13.12 8.51 0.21
CA PRO A 671 -12.48 7.73 -0.85
C PRO A 671 -11.25 6.95 -0.37
N GLY A 672 -11.01 5.76 -0.93
CA GLY A 672 -9.98 4.81 -0.48
C GLY A 672 -10.56 3.58 0.21
N ILE A 673 -9.67 2.62 0.50
CA ILE A 673 -9.98 1.36 1.18
C ILE A 673 -9.61 1.48 2.67
N PRO A 674 -10.56 1.43 3.61
CA PRO A 674 -10.25 1.56 5.03
C PRO A 674 -9.36 0.42 5.51
N ASP A 675 -8.23 0.78 6.14
CA ASP A 675 -7.32 -0.16 6.80
C ASP A 675 -7.50 -0.13 8.33
N VAL A 676 -7.48 -1.32 8.92
CA VAL A 676 -7.66 -1.51 10.36
C VAL A 676 -6.42 -2.22 10.89
N TYR A 677 -5.67 -1.56 11.76
CA TYR A 677 -4.57 -2.21 12.47
C TYR A 677 -5.11 -3.07 13.62
N GLN A 678 -4.49 -4.23 13.88
CA GLN A 678 -4.97 -5.14 14.91
C GLN A 678 -5.12 -4.46 16.27
N GLY A 679 -6.25 -4.69 16.94
CA GLY A 679 -6.53 -4.14 18.26
C GLY A 679 -7.21 -2.76 18.25
N THR A 680 -7.16 -2.03 17.14
CA THR A 680 -7.75 -0.68 17.01
C THR A 680 -9.29 -0.68 16.94
N GLU A 681 -9.93 -1.84 17.04
CA GLU A 681 -11.40 -1.90 17.23
C GLU A 681 -11.83 -1.34 18.58
N LEU A 682 -10.90 -1.31 19.55
CA LEU A 682 -11.02 -0.60 20.82
C LEU A 682 -10.08 0.62 20.84
N TRP A 683 -9.96 1.26 22.01
CA TRP A 683 -9.09 2.42 22.17
C TRP A 683 -7.60 2.04 22.03
N ASP A 684 -6.94 2.59 21.02
CA ASP A 684 -5.52 2.44 20.75
C ASP A 684 -4.73 3.62 21.33
N LEU A 685 -4.33 3.42 22.58
CA LEU A 685 -3.48 4.34 23.34
C LEU A 685 -2.01 3.92 23.33
N SER A 686 -1.57 3.27 22.25
CA SER A 686 -0.22 2.76 22.11
C SER A 686 0.79 3.86 21.76
N LEU A 687 2.04 3.63 22.14
CA LEU A 687 3.22 4.41 21.75
C LEU A 687 3.91 3.71 20.56
N VAL A 688 5.03 4.27 20.10
CA VAL A 688 5.84 3.70 19.01
C VAL A 688 6.29 2.27 19.33
N ASP A 689 6.53 1.46 18.30
CA ASP A 689 7.17 0.12 18.36
C ASP A 689 8.24 0.05 19.45
N PRO A 690 8.23 -0.94 20.36
CA PRO A 690 7.37 -2.13 20.38
C PRO A 690 5.99 -1.99 21.06
N ASP A 691 5.62 -0.81 21.56
CA ASP A 691 4.37 -0.68 22.33
C ASP A 691 3.10 -0.88 21.46
N ASN A 692 3.14 -0.48 20.19
CA ASN A 692 2.08 -0.74 19.20
C ASN A 692 2.04 -2.20 18.69
N ARG A 693 2.86 -3.10 19.25
CA ARG A 693 2.89 -4.54 18.91
C ARG A 693 2.43 -5.44 20.07
N ARG A 694 1.82 -4.85 21.10
CA ARG A 694 1.25 -5.59 22.24
C ARG A 694 0.18 -6.60 21.79
N PRO A 695 -0.01 -7.70 22.54
CA PRO A 695 -1.02 -8.70 22.23
C PRO A 695 -2.44 -8.12 22.21
N VAL A 696 -3.30 -8.70 21.38
CA VAL A 696 -4.71 -8.30 21.25
C VAL A 696 -5.61 -9.36 21.88
N ASP A 697 -6.49 -8.94 22.79
CA ASP A 697 -7.55 -9.79 23.36
C ASP A 697 -8.73 -9.90 22.39
N TYR A 698 -8.73 -10.95 21.57
CA TYR A 698 -9.79 -11.24 20.61
C TYR A 698 -11.03 -11.89 21.26
N GLU A 699 -10.89 -12.58 22.39
CA GLU A 699 -12.02 -13.23 23.07
C GLU A 699 -12.95 -12.17 23.68
N LEU A 700 -12.38 -11.13 24.30
CA LEU A 700 -13.14 -9.98 24.78
C LEU A 700 -13.95 -9.31 23.66
N ARG A 701 -13.29 -9.06 22.52
CA ARG A 701 -13.91 -8.42 21.35
C ARG A 701 -15.02 -9.28 20.76
N GLU A 702 -14.82 -10.59 20.67
CA GLU A 702 -15.85 -11.52 20.20
C GLU A 702 -17.08 -11.54 21.11
N ASN A 703 -16.87 -11.56 22.43
CA ASN A 703 -17.95 -11.52 23.41
C ASN A 703 -18.76 -10.23 23.30
N TRP A 704 -18.10 -9.06 23.28
CA TRP A 704 -18.77 -7.76 23.15
C TRP A 704 -19.48 -7.57 21.81
N LEU A 705 -18.87 -8.03 20.71
CA LEU A 705 -19.50 -7.99 19.41
C LEU A 705 -20.75 -8.88 19.37
N THR A 706 -20.68 -10.06 19.98
CA THR A 706 -21.82 -10.98 20.10
C THR A 706 -22.96 -10.35 20.86
N GLU A 707 -22.67 -9.81 22.05
CA GLU A 707 -23.64 -9.11 22.87
C GLU A 707 -24.32 -7.97 22.10
N PHE A 708 -23.57 -7.13 21.37
CA PHE A 708 -24.15 -6.07 20.55
C PHE A 708 -25.05 -6.61 19.43
N THR A 709 -24.61 -7.65 18.72
CA THR A 709 -25.39 -8.23 17.61
C THR A 709 -26.68 -8.89 18.05
N GLU A 710 -26.74 -9.45 19.26
CA GLU A 710 -27.90 -10.17 19.78
C GLU A 710 -28.85 -9.23 20.55
N SER A 711 -28.32 -8.42 21.46
CA SER A 711 -29.10 -7.55 22.34
C SER A 711 -29.67 -6.30 21.67
N HIS A 712 -29.14 -5.92 20.49
CA HIS A 712 -29.45 -4.65 19.84
C HIS A 712 -29.30 -3.45 20.80
N ALA A 713 -28.25 -3.46 21.63
CA ALA A 713 -28.00 -2.44 22.64
C ALA A 713 -28.16 -1.01 22.07
N ALA A 714 -28.85 -0.15 22.83
CA ALA A 714 -29.06 1.23 22.44
C ALA A 714 -27.73 1.98 22.39
N TRP A 715 -27.53 2.80 21.35
CA TRP A 715 -26.30 3.60 21.18
C TRP A 715 -26.06 4.56 22.35
N SER A 716 -27.10 5.11 22.97
CA SER A 716 -27.00 5.91 24.19
C SER A 716 -26.35 5.14 25.34
N SER A 717 -26.68 3.86 25.52
CA SER A 717 -26.05 3.03 26.56
C SER A 717 -24.57 2.76 26.27
N LEU A 718 -24.19 2.61 24.99
CA LEU A 718 -22.79 2.51 24.60
C LEU A 718 -22.03 3.82 24.83
N TRP A 719 -22.70 4.96 24.66
CA TRP A 719 -22.15 6.27 24.97
C TRP A 719 -21.93 6.46 26.47
N ASP A 720 -22.86 5.99 27.32
CA ASP A 720 -22.73 6.06 28.78
C ASP A 720 -21.49 5.29 29.28
N THR A 721 -21.16 4.16 28.66
CA THR A 721 -19.96 3.35 28.98
C THR A 721 -18.80 3.54 28.00
N ARG A 722 -18.75 4.65 27.25
CA ARG A 722 -17.82 4.87 26.12
C ARG A 722 -16.34 4.61 26.42
N ASN A 723 -15.90 4.82 27.66
CA ASN A 723 -14.51 4.69 28.08
C ASN A 723 -13.94 3.27 27.88
N ASN A 724 -14.76 2.23 27.87
CA ASN A 724 -14.30 0.84 27.63
C ASN A 724 -14.04 0.50 26.15
N GLY A 725 -14.43 1.37 25.21
CA GLY A 725 -14.19 1.19 23.77
C GLY A 725 -15.20 0.31 23.04
N LYS A 726 -16.16 -0.30 23.73
CA LYS A 726 -17.22 -1.12 23.11
C LYS A 726 -18.00 -0.36 22.04
N ILE A 727 -18.23 0.94 22.26
CA ILE A 727 -18.87 1.83 21.28
C ILE A 727 -18.12 1.88 19.94
N LYS A 728 -16.77 1.90 19.99
CA LYS A 728 -15.89 1.95 18.82
C LYS A 728 -15.96 0.64 18.05
N LEU A 729 -15.92 -0.50 18.73
CA LEU A 729 -16.09 -1.84 18.14
C LEU A 729 -17.43 -1.98 17.41
N CYS A 730 -18.52 -1.52 18.05
CA CYS A 730 -19.87 -1.58 17.47
C CYS A 730 -19.99 -0.69 16.23
N LEU A 731 -19.47 0.54 16.30
CA LEU A 731 -19.46 1.48 15.17
C LEU A 731 -18.63 0.93 14.01
N GLN A 732 -17.46 0.37 14.29
CA GLN A 732 -16.61 -0.24 13.27
C GLN A 732 -17.30 -1.41 12.57
N SER A 733 -18.00 -2.28 13.31
CA SER A 733 -18.78 -3.37 12.70
C SER A 733 -19.88 -2.85 11.78
N LEU A 734 -20.59 -1.80 12.19
CA LEU A 734 -21.61 -1.14 11.36
C LEU A 734 -21.01 -0.59 10.06
N LEU A 735 -19.87 0.10 10.16
CA LEU A 735 -19.20 0.74 9.03
C LEU A 735 -18.57 -0.28 8.05
N LEU A 736 -18.01 -1.38 8.56
CA LEU A 736 -17.53 -2.49 7.74
C LEU A 736 -18.67 -3.16 6.95
N LYS A 737 -19.82 -3.37 7.60
CA LYS A 737 -21.03 -3.90 6.94
C LYS A 737 -21.57 -2.94 5.89
N LEU A 738 -21.58 -1.64 6.18
CA LEU A 738 -21.96 -0.60 5.21
C LEU A 738 -21.08 -0.66 3.95
N ARG A 739 -19.75 -0.71 4.14
CA ARG A 739 -18.77 -0.86 3.06
C ARG A 739 -19.02 -2.10 2.20
N LYS A 740 -19.46 -3.20 2.79
CA LYS A 740 -19.81 -4.42 2.04
C LYS A 740 -21.01 -4.25 1.11
N THR A 741 -21.94 -3.38 1.45
CA THR A 741 -23.20 -3.22 0.70
C THR A 741 -23.14 -2.17 -0.40
N GLN A 742 -22.14 -1.29 -0.40
CA GLN A 742 -22.02 -0.19 -1.36
C GLN A 742 -20.65 -0.20 -2.04
N ASP A 743 -20.62 0.04 -3.34
CA ASP A 743 -19.37 0.23 -4.07
C ASP A 743 -18.86 1.67 -3.90
N TYR A 744 -18.14 1.89 -2.80
CA TYR A 744 -17.46 3.16 -2.53
C TYR A 744 -16.26 3.41 -3.46
N THR A 745 -15.85 2.48 -4.31
CA THR A 745 -14.77 2.75 -5.27
C THR A 745 -15.31 3.54 -6.46
N LEU A 746 -16.54 3.23 -6.88
CA LEU A 746 -17.26 3.88 -7.98
C LEU A 746 -18.17 5.03 -7.52
N ALA A 747 -18.39 5.19 -6.21
CA ALA A 747 -19.21 6.26 -5.68
C ALA A 747 -18.54 7.64 -5.84
N SER A 748 -19.28 8.60 -6.40
CA SER A 748 -18.87 10.00 -6.45
C SER A 748 -18.73 10.58 -5.05
N TYR A 749 -17.79 11.52 -4.86
CA TYR A 749 -17.61 12.28 -3.62
C TYR A 749 -18.14 13.70 -3.81
N ILE A 750 -19.16 14.08 -3.04
CA ILE A 750 -19.81 15.40 -3.13
C ILE A 750 -19.64 16.12 -1.78
N PRO A 751 -18.78 17.15 -1.69
CA PRO A 751 -18.72 18.03 -0.52
C PRO A 751 -20.08 18.69 -0.28
N LEU A 752 -20.58 18.65 0.96
CA LEU A 752 -21.88 19.25 1.30
C LEU A 752 -21.69 20.56 2.06
N LYS A 753 -22.53 21.55 1.72
CA LYS A 753 -22.50 22.85 2.38
C LYS A 753 -23.23 22.81 3.71
N VAL A 754 -22.65 23.38 4.75
CA VAL A 754 -23.30 23.54 6.07
C VAL A 754 -23.71 25.01 6.29
N LYS A 755 -24.90 25.23 6.86
CA LYS A 755 -25.41 26.55 7.27
C LYS A 755 -25.78 26.55 8.75
N GLY A 756 -25.86 27.73 9.35
CA GLY A 756 -26.25 27.95 10.75
C GLY A 756 -25.10 28.38 11.65
N LYS A 757 -25.39 28.54 12.95
CA LYS A 757 -24.45 29.07 13.96
C LYS A 757 -23.13 28.30 14.03
N TYR A 758 -23.18 26.96 14.07
CA TYR A 758 -22.01 26.10 14.27
C TYR A 758 -21.46 25.50 12.98
N LYS A 759 -21.75 26.10 11.80
CA LYS A 759 -21.36 25.57 10.49
C LYS A 759 -19.85 25.30 10.28
N LYS A 760 -18.98 25.98 11.05
CA LYS A 760 -17.52 25.80 10.99
C LYS A 760 -17.05 24.54 11.70
N HIS A 761 -17.86 23.99 12.59
CA HIS A 761 -17.55 22.83 13.43
C HIS A 761 -18.22 21.55 12.91
N ILE A 762 -18.74 21.55 11.67
CA ILE A 762 -19.38 20.40 11.06
C ILE A 762 -18.80 20.20 9.67
N LEU A 763 -18.31 18.99 9.42
CA LEU A 763 -17.92 18.52 8.10
C LEU A 763 -19.00 17.57 7.59
N ALA A 764 -19.40 17.76 6.32
CA ALA A 764 -20.37 16.89 5.68
C ALA A 764 -20.03 16.61 4.22
N PHE A 765 -20.25 15.38 3.77
CA PHE A 765 -20.15 14.99 2.37
C PHE A 765 -21.12 13.85 2.04
N ALA A 766 -21.45 13.70 0.77
CA ALA A 766 -22.18 12.56 0.24
C ALA A 766 -21.28 11.66 -0.59
N ARG A 767 -21.49 10.35 -0.47
CA ARG A 767 -21.04 9.32 -1.41
C ARG A 767 -22.24 8.85 -2.20
N VAL A 768 -22.17 8.97 -3.52
CA VAL A 768 -23.29 8.65 -4.41
C VAL A 768 -22.87 7.62 -5.43
N TYR A 769 -23.49 6.45 -5.39
CA TYR A 769 -23.35 5.42 -6.41
C TYR A 769 -24.72 5.03 -6.93
N GLN A 770 -24.93 5.17 -8.23
CA GLN A 770 -26.23 5.00 -8.86
C GLN A 770 -27.31 5.88 -8.21
N ARG A 771 -28.29 5.29 -7.51
CA ARG A 771 -29.37 5.99 -6.79
C ARG A 771 -29.25 5.88 -5.27
N GLU A 772 -28.14 5.35 -4.78
CA GLU A 772 -27.87 5.21 -3.35
C GLU A 772 -26.95 6.32 -2.88
N TRP A 773 -27.38 6.99 -1.81
CA TRP A 773 -26.66 8.09 -1.20
C TRP A 773 -26.29 7.70 0.22
N THR A 774 -25.02 7.88 0.55
CA THR A 774 -24.54 7.85 1.93
C THR A 774 -24.02 9.21 2.30
N VAL A 775 -24.61 9.84 3.32
CA VAL A 775 -24.22 11.17 3.79
C VAL A 775 -23.52 11.03 5.14
N THR A 776 -22.27 11.48 5.19
CA THR A 776 -21.48 11.56 6.41
C THR A 776 -21.60 12.96 7.00
N VAL A 777 -21.88 13.06 8.29
CA VAL A 777 -21.90 14.32 9.05
C VAL A 777 -21.16 14.10 10.36
N ILE A 778 -20.05 14.82 10.55
CA ILE A 778 -19.22 14.72 11.75
C ILE A 778 -18.89 16.12 12.31
N PRO A 779 -18.65 16.23 13.62
CA PRO A 779 -18.12 17.43 14.21
C PRO A 779 -16.60 17.51 13.98
N VAL A 780 -16.10 18.73 13.86
CA VAL A 780 -14.67 19.02 13.84
C VAL A 780 -14.40 20.17 14.80
N GLN A 781 -13.30 20.10 15.55
CA GLN A 781 -12.93 21.10 16.54
C GLN A 781 -14.06 21.35 17.56
N PHE A 782 -14.67 20.27 18.07
CA PHE A 782 -15.88 20.38 18.90
C PHE A 782 -15.58 21.04 20.24
N ALA A 783 -14.43 20.72 20.85
CA ALA A 783 -14.01 21.30 22.12
C ALA A 783 -13.72 22.81 22.00
N ALA A 784 -13.47 23.33 20.81
CA ALA A 784 -13.23 24.76 20.59
C ALA A 784 -14.51 25.61 20.74
N ILE A 785 -15.69 25.00 20.83
CA ILE A 785 -16.96 25.71 20.99
C ILE A 785 -17.08 26.24 22.44
N PRO A 786 -17.27 27.55 22.66
CA PRO A 786 -17.36 28.10 24.00
C PRO A 786 -18.48 27.47 24.84
N GLY A 787 -18.13 27.00 26.05
CA GLY A 787 -19.06 26.42 27.03
C GLY A 787 -19.42 24.95 26.81
N VAL A 788 -18.99 24.33 25.70
CA VAL A 788 -19.32 22.93 25.40
C VAL A 788 -18.77 21.96 26.43
N SER A 789 -17.57 22.23 26.96
CA SER A 789 -16.89 21.41 27.97
C SER A 789 -17.62 21.37 29.32
N GLU A 790 -18.53 22.33 29.58
CA GLU A 790 -19.36 22.37 30.80
C GLU A 790 -20.72 21.69 30.58
N ILE A 791 -21.24 21.72 29.35
CA ILE A 791 -22.56 21.20 28.99
C ILE A 791 -22.48 19.71 28.60
N GLY A 792 -21.38 19.30 27.95
CA GLY A 792 -21.21 18.00 27.34
C GLY A 792 -22.03 17.83 26.05
N PHE A 793 -21.77 16.76 25.31
CA PHE A 793 -22.46 16.49 24.04
C PHE A 793 -23.98 16.37 24.20
N SER A 794 -24.44 15.53 25.13
CA SER A 794 -25.85 15.12 25.21
C SER A 794 -26.83 16.28 25.50
N ALA A 795 -26.34 17.39 26.07
CA ALA A 795 -27.14 18.57 26.37
C ALA A 795 -26.84 19.76 25.45
N PHE A 796 -25.93 19.61 24.47
CA PHE A 796 -25.55 20.69 23.57
C PHE A 796 -26.59 20.92 22.46
N ASP A 797 -27.11 22.15 22.33
CA ASP A 797 -28.03 22.52 21.25
C ASP A 797 -27.28 23.03 20.02
N TRP A 798 -27.36 22.29 18.90
CA TRP A 798 -26.80 22.66 17.61
C TRP A 798 -27.56 23.81 16.91
N GLU A 799 -28.62 24.33 17.52
CA GLU A 799 -29.46 25.44 17.07
C GLU A 799 -29.98 25.25 15.62
N ASP A 800 -29.69 26.19 14.72
CA ASP A 800 -30.15 26.17 13.33
C ASP A 800 -29.17 25.48 12.37
N THR A 801 -28.13 24.82 12.91
CA THR A 801 -27.06 24.19 12.13
C THR A 801 -27.60 23.03 11.31
N ARG A 802 -27.39 23.08 9.99
CA ARG A 802 -27.96 22.12 9.04
C ARG A 802 -27.10 21.89 7.81
N VAL A 803 -27.09 20.65 7.34
CA VAL A 803 -26.43 20.20 6.10
C VAL A 803 -27.37 20.45 4.92
N ILE A 804 -26.86 21.09 3.87
CA ILE A 804 -27.59 21.37 2.65
C ILE A 804 -27.23 20.31 1.61
N LEU A 805 -28.26 19.62 1.12
CA LEU A 805 -28.13 18.59 0.11
C LEU A 805 -28.38 19.16 -1.30
N PRO A 806 -27.79 18.57 -2.35
CA PRO A 806 -28.13 18.86 -3.73
C PRO A 806 -29.61 18.58 -4.04
N THR A 807 -30.14 19.22 -5.08
CA THR A 807 -31.56 19.13 -5.46
C THR A 807 -32.00 17.72 -5.85
N GLU A 808 -31.08 16.92 -6.34
CA GLU A 808 -31.25 15.54 -6.77
C GLU A 808 -31.20 14.53 -5.61
N ALA A 809 -30.80 14.96 -4.40
CA ALA A 809 -30.76 14.08 -3.24
C ALA A 809 -32.18 13.63 -2.83
N PRO A 810 -32.38 12.35 -2.50
CA PRO A 810 -33.68 11.88 -2.00
C PRO A 810 -34.16 12.67 -0.76
N GLU A 811 -35.49 12.77 -0.59
CA GLU A 811 -36.05 13.46 0.58
C GLU A 811 -35.93 12.63 1.86
N ASP A 812 -36.13 11.31 1.75
CA ASP A 812 -36.13 10.40 2.89
C ASP A 812 -34.70 10.02 3.28
N TRP A 813 -34.38 10.16 4.57
CA TRP A 813 -33.11 9.73 5.14
C TRP A 813 -33.33 8.78 6.32
N THR A 814 -32.37 7.87 6.52
CA THR A 814 -32.28 6.98 7.68
C THR A 814 -30.88 7.09 8.26
N ASN A 815 -30.77 7.39 9.55
CA ASN A 815 -29.51 7.35 10.28
C ASN A 815 -29.14 5.89 10.56
N LEU A 816 -27.98 5.45 10.11
CA LEU A 816 -27.52 4.07 10.35
C LEU A 816 -27.17 3.84 11.83
N ILE A 817 -26.80 4.92 12.51
CA ILE A 817 -26.62 4.98 13.95
C ILE A 817 -27.99 5.36 14.53
N GLY A 818 -28.45 4.71 15.60
CA GLY A 818 -29.74 5.03 16.22
C GLY A 818 -31.01 4.65 15.44
N ARG A 819 -30.94 4.49 14.11
CA ARG A 819 -32.05 4.14 13.20
C ARG A 819 -33.15 5.20 13.13
N GLU A 820 -32.84 6.44 13.48
CA GLU A 820 -33.76 7.56 13.28
C GLU A 820 -34.07 7.74 11.78
N VAL A 821 -35.31 8.10 11.47
CA VAL A 821 -35.75 8.39 10.11
C VAL A 821 -36.29 9.80 10.04
N GLY A 822 -36.11 10.45 8.89
CA GLY A 822 -36.66 11.77 8.69
C GLY A 822 -36.72 12.16 7.23
N LYS A 823 -37.17 13.40 6.99
CA LYS A 823 -37.27 13.99 5.67
C LYS A 823 -36.46 15.27 5.60
N GLN A 824 -35.67 15.42 4.55
CA GLN A 824 -34.97 16.67 4.24
C GLN A 824 -35.86 17.51 3.32
N LYS A 825 -36.33 18.67 3.81
CA LYS A 825 -37.07 19.67 3.01
C LYS A 825 -36.31 20.98 2.83
N LYS A 826 -35.44 21.31 3.78
CA LYS A 826 -34.63 22.54 3.81
C LYS A 826 -33.17 22.26 4.22
N GLY A 827 -32.71 21.03 3.96
CA GLY A 827 -31.52 20.45 4.56
C GLY A 827 -31.84 19.58 5.77
N ILE A 828 -30.81 18.92 6.31
CA ILE A 828 -30.87 18.04 7.48
C ILE A 828 -30.29 18.79 8.68
N PHE A 829 -31.08 19.01 9.73
CA PHE A 829 -30.59 19.68 10.94
C PHE A 829 -29.70 18.73 11.75
N VAL A 830 -28.58 19.26 12.26
CA VAL A 830 -27.63 18.48 13.04
C VAL A 830 -28.25 17.98 14.35
N ARG A 831 -29.07 18.81 15.01
CA ARG A 831 -29.81 18.42 16.22
C ARG A 831 -30.77 17.24 16.03
N ASP A 832 -31.21 16.99 14.80
CA ASP A 832 -32.15 15.91 14.48
C ASP A 832 -31.43 14.57 14.22
N ILE A 833 -30.10 14.60 14.02
CA ILE A 833 -29.28 13.42 13.68
C ILE A 833 -28.17 13.14 14.70
N PHE A 834 -27.77 14.11 15.52
CA PHE A 834 -26.82 13.95 16.62
C PHE A 834 -27.56 13.70 17.94
N THR A 835 -28.49 12.74 17.92
CA THR A 835 -29.38 12.40 19.04
C THR A 835 -28.75 11.36 19.97
N GLN A 836 -28.15 10.33 19.38
CA GLN A 836 -27.54 9.21 20.11
C GLN A 836 -26.03 9.37 20.25
N LEU A 837 -25.38 9.83 19.19
CA LEU A 837 -23.94 10.07 19.10
C LEU A 837 -23.69 11.45 18.47
N PRO A 838 -22.54 12.09 18.75
CA PRO A 838 -22.16 13.36 18.14
C PRO A 838 -21.71 13.20 16.69
N LEU A 839 -22.31 12.31 15.90
CA LEU A 839 -21.97 12.06 14.50
C LEU A 839 -23.10 11.27 13.84
N ALA A 840 -23.16 11.29 12.51
CA ALA A 840 -24.17 10.57 11.76
C ALA A 840 -23.63 10.03 10.44
N VAL A 841 -24.15 8.86 10.07
CA VAL A 841 -24.00 8.27 8.72
C VAL A 841 -25.41 7.95 8.24
N LEU A 842 -25.88 8.72 7.26
CA LEU A 842 -27.25 8.64 6.77
C LEU A 842 -27.28 7.91 5.43
N THR A 843 -28.30 7.10 5.21
CA THR A 843 -28.63 6.59 3.89
C THR A 843 -29.87 7.28 3.35
N LEU A 844 -29.82 7.72 2.09
CA LEU A 844 -30.93 8.34 1.39
C LEU A 844 -31.27 7.46 0.18
N LYS A 845 -32.55 7.08 0.04
CA LYS A 845 -33.04 6.27 -1.09
C LYS A 845 -34.28 6.93 -1.69
N HIS A 846 -34.40 6.94 -3.02
CA HIS A 846 -35.61 7.42 -3.68
C HIS A 846 -36.79 6.48 -3.37
N SER A 847 -37.87 7.02 -2.81
CA SER A 847 -39.08 6.29 -2.42
C SER A 847 -40.01 5.90 -3.60
N GLY A 848 -39.47 5.65 -4.80
CA GLY A 848 -40.26 5.29 -6.00
C GLY A 848 -39.74 4.05 -6.72
N THR A 849 -40.61 3.09 -7.02
CA THR A 849 -40.33 1.97 -7.94
C THR A 849 -39.81 2.51 -9.25
N SER A 850 -38.59 2.13 -9.67
CA SER A 850 -37.96 2.69 -10.87
C SER A 850 -38.70 2.23 -12.13
N ARG A 851 -39.59 3.07 -12.66
CA ARG A 851 -40.05 2.90 -14.05
C ARG A 851 -38.84 3.15 -14.95
N ALA A 852 -38.68 2.29 -15.95
CA ALA A 852 -37.63 2.35 -16.94
C ALA A 852 -38.25 2.13 -18.32
N ALA A 853 -37.64 2.71 -19.34
CA ALA A 853 -38.06 2.61 -20.73
C ALA A 853 -37.02 1.83 -21.53
N GLY A 854 -37.44 1.29 -22.67
CA GLY A 854 -36.57 0.53 -23.55
C GLY A 854 -37.18 0.32 -24.93
N ILE A 855 -36.40 -0.31 -25.81
CA ILE A 855 -36.77 -0.57 -27.20
C ILE A 855 -36.87 -2.08 -27.43
N LEU A 856 -37.92 -2.50 -28.14
CA LEU A 856 -38.09 -3.85 -28.67
C LEU A 856 -37.75 -3.83 -30.16
N MET A 857 -36.56 -4.30 -30.51
CA MET A 857 -36.07 -4.30 -31.89
C MET A 857 -34.99 -5.39 -32.05
N HIS A 858 -35.06 -6.19 -33.10
CA HIS A 858 -34.06 -7.22 -33.36
C HIS A 858 -32.81 -6.63 -34.05
N LEU A 859 -31.63 -7.22 -33.79
CA LEU A 859 -30.33 -6.77 -34.35
C LEU A 859 -30.36 -6.59 -35.87
N THR A 860 -31.03 -7.49 -36.60
CA THR A 860 -31.16 -7.44 -38.06
C THR A 860 -31.88 -6.21 -38.61
N SER A 861 -32.50 -5.41 -37.74
CA SER A 861 -33.16 -4.15 -38.12
C SER A 861 -32.18 -2.97 -38.19
N LEU A 862 -30.95 -3.16 -37.68
CA LEU A 862 -29.90 -2.16 -37.77
C LEU A 862 -29.29 -2.12 -39.18
N PRO A 863 -28.75 -0.97 -39.60
CA PRO A 863 -28.01 -0.89 -40.86
C PRO A 863 -26.76 -1.76 -40.80
N SER A 864 -26.34 -2.28 -41.95
CA SER A 864 -25.08 -2.99 -42.11
C SER A 864 -24.65 -2.96 -43.57
N ALA A 865 -23.34 -2.88 -43.82
CA ALA A 865 -22.78 -3.02 -45.16
C ALA A 865 -22.97 -4.44 -45.74
N PHE A 866 -23.46 -5.38 -44.93
CA PHE A 866 -23.71 -6.78 -45.32
C PHE A 866 -25.20 -7.12 -45.39
N GLY A 867 -26.06 -6.09 -45.50
CA GLY A 867 -27.47 -6.17 -45.86
C GLY A 867 -28.46 -6.43 -44.71
N ILE A 868 -28.03 -7.01 -43.58
CA ILE A 868 -28.79 -7.06 -42.33
C ILE A 868 -27.91 -6.67 -41.15
N GLY A 869 -28.49 -6.02 -40.14
CA GLY A 869 -27.77 -5.73 -38.91
C GLY A 869 -27.23 -6.98 -38.21
N ASP A 870 -26.06 -6.85 -37.63
CA ASP A 870 -25.30 -7.90 -36.97
C ASP A 870 -24.67 -7.36 -35.67
N MET A 871 -23.77 -8.13 -35.04
CA MET A 871 -23.12 -7.74 -33.78
C MET A 871 -21.98 -6.71 -33.96
N GLY A 872 -21.91 -6.07 -35.13
CA GLY A 872 -20.85 -5.16 -35.51
C GLY A 872 -20.99 -3.72 -34.98
N PRO A 873 -20.24 -2.78 -35.58
CA PRO A 873 -20.15 -1.38 -35.12
C PRO A 873 -21.50 -0.68 -34.95
N GLU A 874 -22.49 -0.97 -35.79
CA GLU A 874 -23.82 -0.35 -35.71
C GLU A 874 -24.63 -0.83 -34.49
N ALA A 875 -24.44 -2.06 -34.03
CA ALA A 875 -25.04 -2.52 -32.78
C ALA A 875 -24.44 -1.79 -31.57
N LEU A 876 -23.13 -1.59 -31.57
CA LEU A 876 -22.44 -0.79 -30.53
C LEU A 876 -22.90 0.66 -30.56
N SER A 877 -22.99 1.27 -31.74
CA SER A 877 -23.50 2.62 -31.91
C SER A 877 -24.95 2.75 -31.43
N PHE A 878 -25.79 1.74 -31.68
CA PHE A 878 -27.16 1.71 -31.19
C PHE A 878 -27.24 1.61 -29.66
N VAL A 879 -26.35 0.81 -29.03
CA VAL A 879 -26.24 0.77 -27.56
C VAL A 879 -25.84 2.14 -27.00
N ASP A 880 -24.86 2.81 -27.63
CA ASP A 880 -24.46 4.16 -27.25
C ASP A 880 -25.62 5.15 -27.40
N PHE A 881 -26.41 5.03 -28.46
CA PHE A 881 -27.63 5.81 -28.67
C PHE A 881 -28.69 5.55 -27.57
N LEU A 882 -28.95 4.29 -27.23
CA LEU A 882 -29.88 3.94 -26.14
C LEU A 882 -29.43 4.50 -24.80
N SER A 883 -28.14 4.40 -24.51
CA SER A 883 -27.51 4.95 -23.30
C SER A 883 -27.67 6.47 -23.24
N ALA A 884 -27.36 7.16 -24.35
CA ALA A 884 -27.56 8.60 -24.49
C ALA A 884 -29.04 9.02 -24.33
N GLY A 885 -29.97 8.17 -24.77
CA GLY A 885 -31.42 8.34 -24.63
C GLY A 885 -32.01 7.87 -23.29
N HIS A 886 -31.16 7.48 -22.32
CA HIS A 886 -31.56 6.94 -21.02
C HIS A 886 -32.51 5.73 -21.08
N GLN A 887 -32.47 4.98 -22.19
CA GLN A 887 -33.18 3.72 -22.33
C GLN A 887 -32.39 2.63 -21.59
N LYS A 888 -33.07 1.85 -20.75
CA LYS A 888 -32.44 0.81 -19.92
C LYS A 888 -32.60 -0.59 -20.46
N TYR A 889 -33.55 -0.80 -21.37
CA TYR A 889 -33.81 -2.11 -21.95
C TYR A 889 -33.69 -2.06 -23.46
N TRP A 890 -32.97 -3.04 -24.01
CA TRP A 890 -33.06 -3.42 -25.40
C TRP A 890 -33.54 -4.87 -25.41
N GLN A 891 -34.82 -5.06 -25.67
CA GLN A 891 -35.37 -6.41 -25.81
C GLN A 891 -35.10 -6.89 -27.23
N LEU A 892 -34.26 -7.92 -27.31
CA LEU A 892 -33.96 -8.62 -28.55
C LEU A 892 -34.92 -9.80 -28.71
N LEU A 893 -35.33 -10.07 -29.96
CA LEU A 893 -35.93 -11.36 -30.31
C LEU A 893 -34.83 -12.45 -30.34
N PRO A 894 -35.17 -13.75 -30.25
CA PRO A 894 -34.19 -14.83 -30.12
C PRO A 894 -33.09 -14.82 -31.19
N LEU A 895 -31.85 -15.14 -30.78
CA LEU A 895 -30.62 -15.13 -31.60
C LEU A 895 -30.20 -16.52 -32.08
N ASN A 896 -31.11 -17.48 -31.93
CA ASN A 896 -30.92 -18.88 -32.25
C ASN A 896 -30.92 -19.10 -33.79
N PRO A 897 -30.29 -20.18 -34.30
CA PRO A 897 -30.27 -20.50 -35.72
C PRO A 897 -31.69 -20.62 -36.28
N ILE A 898 -31.89 -20.00 -37.43
CA ILE A 898 -33.15 -19.99 -38.17
C ILE A 898 -32.85 -20.23 -39.65
N THR A 899 -33.83 -20.78 -40.37
CA THR A 899 -33.65 -21.12 -41.79
C THR A 899 -34.71 -20.46 -42.65
N SER A 900 -34.39 -20.26 -43.93
CA SER A 900 -35.33 -19.80 -44.95
C SER A 900 -36.53 -20.74 -45.09
N GLU A 901 -36.32 -22.06 -44.95
CA GLU A 901 -37.36 -23.10 -44.91
C GLU A 901 -38.44 -22.82 -43.84
N GLN A 902 -38.07 -22.11 -42.77
CA GLN A 902 -38.95 -21.77 -41.65
C GLN A 902 -39.35 -20.30 -41.65
N SER A 903 -39.21 -19.62 -42.80
CA SER A 903 -39.47 -18.18 -42.94
C SER A 903 -38.71 -17.33 -41.92
N PHE A 904 -37.52 -17.79 -41.50
CA PHE A 904 -36.71 -17.11 -40.50
C PHE A 904 -37.44 -16.88 -39.16
N SER A 905 -38.36 -17.78 -38.79
CA SER A 905 -39.10 -17.70 -37.53
C SER A 905 -38.20 -18.00 -36.32
N PRO A 906 -38.05 -17.08 -35.36
CA PRO A 906 -37.25 -17.30 -34.14
C PRO A 906 -37.83 -18.39 -33.22
N TYR A 907 -39.09 -18.79 -33.47
CA TYR A 907 -39.78 -19.84 -32.73
C TYR A 907 -39.53 -21.25 -33.27
N SER A 908 -38.81 -21.38 -34.37
CA SER A 908 -38.61 -22.66 -35.08
C SER A 908 -37.15 -23.14 -35.08
N SER A 909 -36.29 -22.62 -34.20
CA SER A 909 -34.87 -23.01 -34.18
C SER A 909 -34.62 -24.50 -33.92
N TYR A 910 -33.55 -25.01 -34.52
CA TYR A 910 -33.05 -26.36 -34.28
C TYR A 910 -32.07 -26.47 -33.10
N SER A 911 -31.74 -25.37 -32.43
CA SER A 911 -30.92 -25.36 -31.22
C SER A 911 -31.28 -24.19 -30.30
N SER A 912 -31.35 -24.45 -28.99
CA SER A 912 -31.44 -23.41 -27.97
C SER A 912 -30.08 -22.89 -27.50
N MET A 913 -28.99 -23.56 -27.91
CA MET A 913 -27.63 -23.27 -27.46
C MET A 913 -26.81 -22.57 -28.53
N ALA A 914 -27.01 -22.91 -29.81
CA ALA A 914 -26.26 -22.30 -30.90
C ALA A 914 -26.78 -20.89 -31.22
N GLY A 915 -25.91 -20.07 -31.81
CA GLY A 915 -26.21 -18.75 -32.32
C GLY A 915 -26.38 -18.72 -33.84
N ASN A 916 -27.17 -17.76 -34.33
CA ASN A 916 -27.36 -17.52 -35.75
C ASN A 916 -26.11 -16.86 -36.35
N VAL A 917 -25.36 -17.61 -37.17
CA VAL A 917 -24.11 -17.17 -37.80
C VAL A 917 -24.30 -15.95 -38.72
N MET A 918 -25.52 -15.68 -39.17
CA MET A 918 -25.85 -14.48 -39.95
C MET A 918 -25.69 -13.17 -39.15
N LEU A 919 -25.63 -13.26 -37.82
CA LEU A 919 -25.39 -12.14 -36.90
C LEU A 919 -23.90 -11.91 -36.61
N ILE A 920 -23.01 -12.72 -37.16
CA ILE A 920 -21.57 -12.45 -37.09
C ILE A 920 -21.26 -11.22 -37.91
N SER A 921 -20.55 -10.26 -37.32
CA SER A 921 -19.99 -9.08 -38.00
C SER A 921 -18.69 -9.45 -38.71
N PRO A 922 -18.63 -9.27 -40.05
CA PRO A 922 -17.40 -9.38 -40.79
C PRO A 922 -16.40 -8.26 -40.47
N GLU A 923 -16.86 -7.08 -40.05
CA GLU A 923 -15.99 -5.97 -39.63
C GLU A 923 -15.17 -6.34 -38.38
N MET A 924 -15.77 -6.99 -37.39
CA MET A 924 -15.01 -7.45 -36.22
C MET A 924 -13.97 -8.52 -36.57
N LEU A 925 -14.24 -9.35 -37.59
CA LEU A 925 -13.25 -10.30 -38.11
C LEU A 925 -12.08 -9.61 -38.85
N LEU A 926 -12.29 -8.41 -39.40
CA LEU A 926 -11.22 -7.55 -39.91
C LEU A 926 -10.37 -6.99 -38.74
N GLU A 927 -11.01 -6.54 -37.65
CA GLU A 927 -10.32 -6.06 -36.44
C GLU A 927 -9.47 -7.16 -35.79
N ASP A 928 -9.96 -8.40 -35.79
CA ASP A 928 -9.23 -9.59 -35.35
C ASP A 928 -8.07 -9.98 -36.27
N GLY A 929 -7.95 -9.29 -37.42
CA GLY A 929 -7.00 -9.57 -38.47
C GLY A 929 -7.27 -10.86 -39.23
N ILE A 930 -8.45 -11.46 -39.13
CA ILE A 930 -8.83 -12.67 -39.88
C ILE A 930 -9.16 -12.32 -41.33
N LEU A 931 -9.91 -11.25 -41.55
CA LEU A 931 -10.21 -10.68 -42.86
C LEU A 931 -9.30 -9.49 -43.16
N LYS A 932 -9.19 -9.13 -44.44
CA LYS A 932 -8.54 -7.89 -44.92
C LYS A 932 -9.57 -6.91 -45.48
N THR A 933 -9.21 -5.65 -45.52
CA THR A 933 -10.08 -4.57 -46.01
C THR A 933 -10.54 -4.80 -47.45
N GLU A 934 -9.69 -5.34 -48.33
CA GLU A 934 -10.05 -5.61 -49.72
C GLU A 934 -11.02 -6.80 -49.84
N GLU A 935 -10.85 -7.81 -48.98
CA GLU A 935 -11.73 -8.97 -48.89
C GLU A 935 -13.11 -8.54 -48.40
N LEU A 936 -13.17 -7.69 -47.38
CA LEU A 936 -14.42 -7.17 -46.82
C LEU A 936 -15.24 -6.38 -47.86
N ARG A 937 -14.59 -5.44 -48.56
CA ARG A 937 -15.22 -4.58 -49.58
C ARG A 937 -15.84 -5.37 -50.74
N ALA A 938 -15.26 -6.52 -51.10
CA ALA A 938 -15.75 -7.33 -52.20
C ALA A 938 -17.14 -7.95 -51.93
N TYR A 939 -17.57 -8.01 -50.67
CA TYR A 939 -18.83 -8.63 -50.26
C TYR A 939 -19.88 -7.63 -49.74
N GLU A 940 -19.57 -6.33 -49.75
CA GLU A 940 -20.52 -5.27 -49.38
C GLU A 940 -21.78 -5.32 -50.27
N VAL A 941 -22.95 -5.23 -49.63
CA VAL A 941 -24.26 -5.18 -50.26
C VAL A 941 -24.69 -3.71 -50.33
N PRO A 942 -25.08 -3.19 -51.51
CA PRO A 942 -25.62 -1.84 -51.62
C PRO A 942 -26.82 -1.65 -50.69
N ALA A 943 -26.88 -0.51 -49.99
CA ALA A 943 -28.03 -0.17 -49.18
C ALA A 943 -29.26 0.09 -50.07
N ASP A 944 -30.37 -0.56 -49.77
CA ASP A 944 -31.67 -0.43 -50.44
C ASP A 944 -32.79 -0.41 -49.39
N ASP A 945 -33.98 0.07 -49.75
CA ASP A 945 -35.15 0.15 -48.86
C ASP A 945 -35.75 -1.24 -48.55
N VAL A 946 -35.32 -2.28 -49.26
CA VAL A 946 -35.76 -3.67 -49.10
C VAL A 946 -34.56 -4.62 -49.02
N VAL A 947 -34.56 -5.52 -48.04
CA VAL A 947 -33.51 -6.53 -47.86
C VAL A 947 -33.77 -7.75 -48.75
N ASP A 948 -32.82 -8.09 -49.62
CA ASP A 948 -32.76 -9.40 -50.29
C ASP A 948 -32.03 -10.42 -49.39
N TYR A 949 -32.81 -11.13 -48.56
CA TYR A 949 -32.28 -12.12 -47.62
C TYR A 949 -31.48 -13.25 -48.29
N THR A 950 -31.85 -13.66 -49.51
CA THR A 950 -31.14 -14.70 -50.24
C THR A 950 -29.78 -14.19 -50.72
N ALA A 951 -29.68 -12.95 -51.19
CA ALA A 951 -28.40 -12.35 -51.54
C ALA A 951 -27.49 -12.16 -50.31
N VAL A 952 -28.07 -11.76 -49.16
CA VAL A 952 -27.36 -11.60 -47.89
C VAL A 952 -26.81 -12.95 -47.38
N GLU A 953 -27.65 -13.99 -47.33
CA GLU A 953 -27.28 -15.34 -46.92
C GLU A 953 -26.11 -15.88 -47.76
N ASN A 954 -26.22 -15.78 -49.09
CA ASN A 954 -25.18 -16.24 -49.99
C ASN A 954 -23.86 -15.48 -49.79
N ARG A 955 -23.90 -14.15 -49.67
CA ARG A 955 -22.69 -13.32 -49.54
C ARG A 955 -22.01 -13.48 -48.18
N LYS A 956 -22.76 -13.42 -47.08
CA LYS A 956 -22.17 -13.61 -45.74
C LYS A 956 -21.63 -15.02 -45.58
N SER A 957 -22.31 -16.05 -46.11
CA SER A 957 -21.79 -17.43 -46.07
C SER A 957 -20.46 -17.57 -46.80
N LEU A 958 -20.33 -16.98 -48.00
CA LEU A 958 -19.05 -16.99 -48.74
C LEU A 958 -17.94 -16.24 -48.00
N LEU A 959 -18.26 -15.10 -47.39
CA LEU A 959 -17.31 -14.30 -46.64
C LEU A 959 -16.85 -14.99 -45.35
N LEU A 960 -17.76 -15.61 -44.61
CA LEU A 960 -17.45 -16.39 -43.40
C LEU A 960 -16.60 -17.61 -43.73
N LYS A 961 -16.85 -18.26 -44.88
CA LYS A 961 -16.02 -19.36 -45.38
C LYS A 961 -14.61 -18.91 -45.74
N LEU A 962 -14.46 -17.73 -46.36
CA LEU A 962 -13.16 -17.10 -46.59
C LEU A 962 -12.43 -16.81 -45.26
N ALA A 963 -13.15 -16.27 -44.27
CA ALA A 963 -12.60 -16.00 -42.94
C ALA A 963 -12.10 -17.28 -42.25
N TYR A 964 -12.86 -18.38 -42.33
CA TYR A 964 -12.43 -19.67 -41.81
C TYR A 964 -11.17 -20.20 -42.53
N GLY A 965 -11.11 -20.06 -43.86
CA GLY A 965 -9.91 -20.39 -44.64
C GLY A 965 -8.68 -19.59 -44.20
N ASN A 966 -8.83 -18.29 -43.96
CA ASN A 966 -7.76 -17.42 -43.45
C ASN A 966 -7.32 -17.82 -42.04
N PHE A 967 -8.27 -18.20 -41.18
CA PHE A 967 -7.98 -18.72 -39.84
C PHE A 967 -7.15 -20.01 -39.90
N LEU A 968 -7.54 -20.97 -40.75
CA LEU A 968 -6.78 -22.21 -40.96
C LEU A 968 -5.38 -21.96 -41.50
N ALA A 969 -5.25 -21.04 -42.48
CA ALA A 969 -3.95 -20.70 -43.08
C ALA A 969 -2.98 -20.09 -42.06
N LYS A 970 -3.47 -19.37 -41.07
CA LYS A 970 -2.67 -18.80 -39.98
C LYS A 970 -2.36 -19.80 -38.87
N GLY A 971 -3.21 -20.81 -38.67
CA GLY A 971 -3.03 -21.84 -37.64
C GLY A 971 -2.79 -21.25 -36.25
N LYS A 972 -1.75 -21.73 -35.55
CA LYS A 972 -1.38 -21.24 -34.19
C LYS A 972 -0.99 -19.76 -34.13
N GLN A 973 -0.70 -19.12 -35.27
CA GLN A 973 -0.38 -17.70 -35.32
C GLN A 973 -1.63 -16.81 -35.39
N ALA A 974 -2.81 -17.39 -35.59
CA ALA A 974 -4.05 -16.63 -35.49
C ALA A 974 -4.28 -16.18 -34.04
N SER A 975 -4.57 -14.90 -33.85
CA SER A 975 -5.00 -14.32 -32.56
C SER A 975 -6.14 -15.11 -31.92
N LEU A 976 -7.00 -15.70 -32.74
CA LEU A 976 -8.17 -16.47 -32.30
C LEU A 976 -7.89 -17.95 -32.02
N PHE A 977 -6.68 -18.47 -32.22
CA PHE A 977 -6.42 -19.91 -32.14
C PHE A 977 -6.62 -20.47 -30.72
N GLN A 978 -5.99 -19.88 -29.71
CA GLN A 978 -6.11 -20.36 -28.32
C GLN A 978 -7.54 -20.17 -27.77
N PRO A 979 -8.19 -19.00 -27.94
CA PRO A 979 -9.59 -18.83 -27.54
C PRO A 979 -10.54 -19.85 -28.18
N TYR A 980 -10.33 -20.20 -29.46
CA TYR A 980 -11.11 -21.24 -30.13
C TYR A 980 -10.93 -22.62 -29.50
N GLN A 981 -9.69 -22.99 -29.13
CA GLN A 981 -9.42 -24.27 -28.45
C GLN A 981 -10.08 -24.33 -27.08
N ASP A 982 -10.11 -23.21 -26.36
CA ASP A 982 -10.73 -23.14 -25.04
C ASP A 982 -12.26 -23.21 -25.16
N PHE A 983 -12.84 -22.56 -26.16
CA PHE A 983 -14.27 -22.64 -26.47
C PHE A 983 -14.71 -24.08 -26.79
N ILE A 984 -13.98 -24.81 -27.64
CA ILE A 984 -14.30 -26.21 -27.96
C ILE A 984 -14.33 -27.06 -26.69
N LYS A 985 -13.37 -26.88 -25.77
CA LYS A 985 -13.32 -27.64 -24.52
C LYS A 985 -14.45 -27.27 -23.57
N MET A 986 -14.82 -25.99 -23.52
CA MET A 986 -15.86 -25.48 -22.63
C MET A 986 -17.26 -25.93 -23.07
N GLU A 987 -17.50 -25.98 -24.39
CA GLU A 987 -18.83 -26.21 -24.98
C GLU A 987 -19.01 -27.61 -25.60
N ASP A 988 -18.12 -28.57 -25.31
CA ASP A 988 -18.10 -29.94 -25.87
C ASP A 988 -19.43 -30.69 -25.67
N ASN A 989 -20.16 -30.39 -24.60
CA ASN A 989 -21.42 -31.06 -24.24
C ASN A 989 -22.58 -30.84 -25.22
N TRP A 990 -22.54 -29.80 -26.06
CA TRP A 990 -23.57 -29.56 -27.09
C TRP A 990 -22.97 -29.27 -28.47
N LEU A 991 -21.79 -28.66 -28.53
CA LEU A 991 -21.18 -28.16 -29.76
C LEU A 991 -20.92 -29.28 -30.78
N ASP A 992 -20.48 -30.45 -30.29
CA ASP A 992 -20.12 -31.60 -31.12
C ASP A 992 -21.33 -32.31 -31.76
N ASP A 993 -22.45 -32.35 -31.04
CA ASP A 993 -23.72 -32.88 -31.53
C ASP A 993 -24.43 -31.88 -32.45
N PHE A 994 -24.43 -30.59 -32.09
CA PHE A 994 -24.99 -29.53 -32.93
C PHE A 994 -24.27 -29.43 -34.28
N SER A 995 -22.93 -29.41 -34.26
CA SER A 995 -22.14 -29.27 -35.48
C SER A 995 -22.33 -30.48 -36.41
N LEU A 996 -22.42 -31.69 -35.85
CA LEU A 996 -22.79 -32.88 -36.62
C LEU A 996 -24.20 -32.78 -37.21
N PHE A 997 -25.18 -32.34 -36.41
CA PHE A 997 -26.56 -32.20 -36.86
C PHE A 997 -26.70 -31.15 -37.97
N ALA A 998 -26.02 -30.01 -37.85
CA ALA A 998 -26.00 -28.95 -38.86
C ALA A 998 -25.49 -29.50 -40.21
N VAL A 999 -24.34 -30.18 -40.20
CA VAL A 999 -23.74 -30.76 -41.42
C VAL A 999 -24.61 -31.90 -41.99
N LEU A 1000 -25.26 -32.70 -41.14
CA LEU A 1000 -26.22 -33.71 -41.60
C LEU A 1000 -27.43 -33.07 -42.30
N LYS A 1001 -27.95 -31.97 -41.75
CA LYS A 1001 -29.08 -31.25 -42.35
C LYS A 1001 -28.70 -30.67 -43.71
N ASP A 1002 -27.50 -30.10 -43.83
CA ASP A 1002 -26.98 -29.56 -45.09
C ASP A 1002 -26.72 -30.65 -46.14
N ALA A 1003 -26.31 -31.85 -45.71
CA ALA A 1003 -26.12 -33.00 -46.61
C ALA A 1003 -27.45 -33.56 -47.17
N TYR A 1004 -28.59 -33.25 -46.53
CA TYR A 1004 -29.92 -33.71 -46.91
C TYR A 1004 -30.94 -32.55 -46.95
N PRO A 1005 -30.73 -31.56 -47.84
CA PRO A 1005 -31.52 -30.33 -47.86
C PRO A 1005 -33.00 -30.62 -48.16
N GLY A 1006 -33.91 -29.93 -47.47
CA GLY A 1006 -35.36 -30.10 -47.61
C GLY A 1006 -35.93 -31.45 -47.15
N LYS A 1007 -35.11 -32.37 -46.62
CA LYS A 1007 -35.58 -33.65 -46.07
C LYS A 1007 -35.82 -33.54 -44.57
N GLU A 1008 -37.01 -33.92 -44.13
CA GLU A 1008 -37.30 -34.15 -42.72
C GLU A 1008 -36.43 -35.29 -42.16
N TRP A 1009 -36.16 -35.27 -40.85
CA TRP A 1009 -35.35 -36.29 -40.16
C TRP A 1009 -35.78 -37.73 -40.47
N ILE A 1010 -37.09 -37.98 -40.63
CA ILE A 1010 -37.63 -39.31 -40.96
C ILE A 1010 -37.20 -39.83 -42.34
N ALA A 1011 -36.83 -38.94 -43.25
CA ALA A 1011 -36.41 -39.23 -44.63
C ALA A 1011 -34.88 -39.30 -44.80
N TRP A 1012 -34.11 -39.13 -43.72
CA TRP A 1012 -32.66 -39.34 -43.72
C TRP A 1012 -32.34 -40.85 -43.80
N PRO A 1013 -31.14 -41.25 -44.30
CA PRO A 1013 -30.74 -42.65 -44.30
C PRO A 1013 -30.91 -43.31 -42.93
N GLU A 1014 -31.50 -44.49 -42.89
CA GLU A 1014 -31.91 -45.17 -41.65
C GLU A 1014 -30.80 -45.21 -40.57
N PRO A 1015 -29.53 -45.56 -40.90
CA PRO A 1015 -28.45 -45.56 -39.90
C PRO A 1015 -28.16 -44.18 -39.29
N LEU A 1016 -28.25 -43.11 -40.08
CA LEU A 1016 -28.03 -41.73 -39.62
C LEU A 1016 -29.23 -41.19 -38.85
N ARG A 1017 -30.45 -41.49 -39.32
CA ARG A 1017 -31.71 -41.15 -38.64
C ARG A 1017 -31.76 -41.77 -37.24
N ASN A 1018 -31.45 -43.05 -37.14
CA ASN A 1018 -31.47 -43.81 -35.90
C ASN A 1018 -30.24 -43.56 -35.00
N ARG A 1019 -29.33 -42.65 -35.40
CA ARG A 1019 -28.08 -42.31 -34.69
C ARG A 1019 -27.20 -43.53 -34.40
N GLU A 1020 -27.10 -44.46 -35.34
CA GLU A 1020 -26.19 -45.61 -35.20
C GLU A 1020 -24.74 -45.11 -35.10
N ALA A 1021 -24.04 -45.52 -34.04
CA ALA A 1021 -22.73 -44.95 -33.68
C ALA A 1021 -21.69 -45.09 -34.81
N GLU A 1022 -21.66 -46.22 -35.51
CA GLU A 1022 -20.73 -46.46 -36.63
C GLU A 1022 -21.05 -45.55 -37.83
N ALA A 1023 -22.32 -45.35 -38.15
CA ALA A 1023 -22.75 -44.49 -39.26
C ALA A 1023 -22.45 -43.01 -38.96
N LEU A 1024 -22.71 -42.55 -37.73
CA LEU A 1024 -22.36 -41.20 -37.31
C LEU A 1024 -20.85 -40.99 -37.29
N GLN A 1025 -20.06 -41.94 -36.79
CA GLN A 1025 -18.60 -41.83 -36.77
C GLN A 1025 -18.02 -41.81 -38.18
N LYS A 1026 -18.54 -42.65 -39.08
CA LYS A 1026 -18.17 -42.62 -40.50
C LYS A 1026 -18.47 -41.26 -41.13
N PHE A 1027 -19.67 -40.72 -40.90
CA PHE A 1027 -20.05 -39.40 -41.39
C PHE A 1027 -19.14 -38.29 -40.82
N ARG A 1028 -18.82 -38.33 -39.52
CA ARG A 1028 -17.87 -37.38 -38.89
C ARG A 1028 -16.51 -37.38 -39.58
N LEU A 1029 -15.98 -38.56 -39.91
CA LEU A 1029 -14.69 -38.69 -40.60
C LEU A 1029 -14.75 -38.21 -42.06
N GLU A 1030 -15.86 -38.45 -42.76
CA GLU A 1030 -16.06 -38.00 -44.15
C GLU A 1030 -16.31 -36.49 -44.28
N ARG A 1031 -16.62 -35.79 -43.18
CA ARG A 1031 -17.02 -34.38 -43.13
C ARG A 1031 -16.32 -33.58 -42.02
N VAL A 1032 -15.10 -33.97 -41.68
CA VAL A 1032 -14.35 -33.38 -40.56
C VAL A 1032 -14.16 -31.86 -40.69
N ASP A 1033 -13.87 -31.36 -41.90
CA ASP A 1033 -13.64 -29.94 -42.14
C ASP A 1033 -14.92 -29.12 -42.03
N GLU A 1034 -16.04 -29.63 -42.56
CA GLU A 1034 -17.36 -28.98 -42.47
C GLU A 1034 -17.83 -28.90 -41.01
N ILE A 1035 -17.60 -29.96 -40.22
CA ILE A 1035 -17.91 -29.95 -38.79
C ILE A 1035 -17.03 -28.93 -38.06
N ALA A 1036 -15.74 -28.86 -38.38
CA ALA A 1036 -14.82 -27.91 -37.76
C ALA A 1036 -15.17 -26.45 -38.12
N GLU A 1037 -15.64 -26.19 -39.34
CA GLU A 1037 -16.14 -24.88 -39.79
C GLU A 1037 -17.35 -24.45 -38.95
N VAL A 1038 -18.36 -25.32 -38.75
CA VAL A 1038 -19.52 -25.00 -37.92
C VAL A 1038 -19.12 -24.69 -36.47
N LYS A 1039 -18.19 -25.47 -35.89
CA LYS A 1039 -17.66 -25.19 -34.55
C LYS A 1039 -16.99 -23.83 -34.47
N TRP A 1040 -16.22 -23.48 -35.49
CA TRP A 1040 -15.52 -22.20 -35.54
C TRP A 1040 -16.49 -21.02 -35.69
N LEU A 1041 -17.53 -21.15 -36.51
CA LEU A 1041 -18.56 -20.11 -36.64
C LEU A 1041 -19.32 -19.89 -35.34
N GLN A 1042 -19.63 -20.95 -34.60
CA GLN A 1042 -20.24 -20.81 -33.27
C GLN A 1042 -19.29 -20.12 -32.28
N PHE A 1043 -18.01 -20.47 -32.28
CA PHE A 1043 -17.01 -19.75 -31.49
C PHE A 1043 -16.99 -18.25 -31.84
N VAL A 1044 -16.95 -17.89 -33.12
CA VAL A 1044 -16.95 -16.49 -33.56
C VAL A 1044 -18.22 -15.78 -33.10
N PHE A 1045 -19.38 -16.42 -33.24
CA PHE A 1045 -20.65 -15.88 -32.74
C PHE A 1045 -20.57 -15.56 -31.24
N PHE A 1046 -20.17 -16.53 -30.42
CA PHE A 1046 -20.09 -16.38 -28.96
C PHE A 1046 -19.03 -15.41 -28.48
N LYS A 1047 -18.01 -15.16 -29.31
CA LYS A 1047 -16.98 -14.16 -29.03
C LYS A 1047 -17.48 -12.74 -29.31
N GLN A 1048 -18.35 -12.56 -30.31
CA GLN A 1048 -18.92 -11.26 -30.68
C GLN A 1048 -20.17 -10.89 -29.86
N TRP A 1049 -20.88 -11.89 -29.34
CA TRP A 1049 -21.99 -11.73 -28.39
C TRP A 1049 -21.49 -11.37 -26.99
#